data_AF-A0A661WWY6-F1
#
_entry.id   AF-A0A661WWY6-F1
#
_cell.length_a   1.000
_cell.length_b   1.000
_cell.length_c   1.000
_cell.angle_alpha   90.00
_cell.angle_beta   90.00
_cell.angle_gamma   90.00
#
_symmetry.space_group_name_H-M   'P 1'
#
loop_
_entity.id
_entity.type
_entity.pdbx_description
1 polymer ?
#
loop_
_entity_poly.entity_id
_entity_poly.type
_entity_poly.pdbx_seq_one_letter_code
_entity_poly.pdbx_strand_id
1 'polypeptide(L)'
;MKPEFIKKRDGSIQKFIPEKIEIAIYKALKEGGIDNLSLARKLTEKVIEKISIEIPEVEEIQDIVENTLMENSYPEIARLYIIYREKRKRIRESKKILGVEDRLKLSVNAIHILIRRYLLRNENGEIIETPESLFERVAVSVAEGEIEYKESKQEYAEKFYNLMTSLKFLPNSPTLMNAGTPLGQLSACFVLPVGDSIYEIFETLKNMALIHQSGGGTGFSFSKLRPKGDIVGSTKGVASGPVSFMEIFDKATEIVKQGGKRRGANMGILRIDHPDIYEFITAKRRNILTNFNISVAVPDTFFEKIKKKEQISLINPRDGKEVRKWKATELFDLICINAWETGDPGIIYIDEINRHNPTPEIGTIEATNPCGEEPLLPYESCNLGSINLTKFIKNRKIDWDELKNTVEISVRFLDDVIDVNRFPVKEIEKMTKENRKIGLGIMGWADLLFELGIPYGSEESYKLASEIMKFINETAFRYSVYLGKIKGSFPNFEKSIYRGKVDYLRNATRTTIAPTGTIGIIANCSSGIEPAFAIAYIRKILGGTDFLEINPVFEKKGKEKKILSPSILKEIVTDGSLKNIKGIPDEIKNVFVTAFDLPPEIHLKMQAVFQKYTDNAVSKTVNLPENSTIEDVKKIFLLGYKLKCKGVTVFRYGSKTQQVLFRGDKFSEEMDFLEEFLTCKKGDCYY
;
A
#
# COMPACT_ATOMS: atom_id res chain seq x y z
N MET A 1 0.87 -17.84 -49.35
CA MET A 1 -0.24 -18.61 -48.73
C MET A 1 -0.53 -17.92 -47.41
N LYS A 2 -1.78 -17.57 -47.06
CA LYS A 2 -2.04 -16.91 -45.77
C LYS A 2 -2.05 -17.98 -44.68
N PRO A 3 -1.23 -17.88 -43.62
CA PRO A 3 -1.22 -18.87 -42.55
C PRO A 3 -2.57 -18.86 -41.82
N GLU A 4 -3.16 -20.03 -41.62
CA GLU A 4 -4.39 -20.17 -40.82
C GLU A 4 -4.09 -20.28 -39.32
N PHE A 5 -2.90 -20.79 -38.98
CA PHE A 5 -2.48 -21.06 -37.61
C PHE A 5 -1.11 -20.45 -37.32
N ILE A 6 -0.80 -20.28 -36.03
CA ILE A 6 0.47 -19.80 -35.52
C ILE A 6 0.88 -20.65 -34.32
N LYS A 7 2.15 -21.06 -34.28
CA LYS A 7 2.74 -21.74 -33.12
C LYS A 7 3.24 -20.70 -32.12
N LYS A 8 2.68 -20.73 -30.92
CA LYS A 8 3.00 -19.84 -29.82
C LYS A 8 4.28 -20.30 -29.11
N ARG A 9 4.86 -19.41 -28.30
CA ARG A 9 6.14 -19.65 -27.59
C ARG A 9 6.05 -20.74 -26.51
N ASP A 10 4.85 -21.10 -26.08
CA ASP A 10 4.54 -22.22 -25.17
C ASP A 10 4.33 -23.55 -25.94
N GLY A 11 4.47 -23.54 -27.27
CA GLY A 11 4.21 -24.69 -28.14
C GLY A 11 2.75 -24.83 -28.58
N SER A 12 1.82 -24.06 -28.04
CA SER A 12 0.40 -24.13 -28.41
C SER A 12 0.17 -23.61 -29.83
N ILE A 13 -0.77 -24.24 -30.55
CA ILE A 13 -1.19 -23.79 -31.89
C ILE A 13 -2.47 -22.98 -31.74
N GLN A 14 -2.47 -21.74 -32.23
CA GLN A 14 -3.63 -20.85 -32.18
C GLN A 14 -3.99 -20.36 -33.58
N LYS A 15 -5.22 -19.89 -33.76
CA LYS A 15 -5.63 -19.22 -35.01
C LYS A 15 -4.74 -18.00 -35.27
N PHE A 16 -4.29 -17.84 -36.50
CA PHE A 16 -3.55 -16.67 -36.95
C PHE A 16 -4.47 -15.45 -36.96
N ILE A 17 -4.06 -14.36 -36.30
CA ILE A 17 -4.85 -13.12 -36.16
C ILE A 17 -3.97 -11.94 -36.66
N PRO A 18 -4.14 -11.49 -37.91
CA PRO A 18 -3.41 -10.37 -38.52
C PRO A 18 -3.37 -9.10 -37.67
N GLU A 19 -4.46 -8.80 -36.99
CA GLU A 19 -4.66 -7.57 -36.20
C GLU A 19 -3.65 -7.48 -35.05
N LYS A 20 -3.12 -8.62 -34.56
CA LYS A 20 -2.06 -8.63 -33.55
C LYS A 20 -0.74 -8.08 -34.09
N ILE A 21 -0.44 -8.32 -35.37
CA ILE A 21 0.73 -7.78 -36.06
C ILE A 21 0.51 -6.28 -36.31
N GLU A 22 -0.67 -5.91 -36.80
CA GLU A 22 -1.07 -4.51 -37.02
C GLU A 22 -0.90 -3.67 -35.76
N ILE A 23 -1.40 -4.15 -34.62
CA ILE A 23 -1.25 -3.46 -33.34
C ILE A 23 0.22 -3.33 -32.93
N ALA A 24 1.05 -4.34 -33.21
CA ALA A 24 2.48 -4.31 -32.87
C ALA A 24 3.24 -3.29 -33.74
N ILE A 25 3.00 -3.29 -35.06
CA ILE A 25 3.56 -2.32 -36.00
C ILE A 25 3.07 -0.91 -35.68
N TYR A 26 1.78 -0.73 -35.44
CA TYR A 26 1.20 0.56 -35.09
C TYR A 26 1.82 1.14 -33.81
N LYS A 27 2.08 0.30 -32.79
CA LYS A 27 2.78 0.74 -31.58
C LYS A 27 4.21 1.22 -31.87
N ALA A 28 4.95 0.49 -32.70
CA ALA A 28 6.31 0.89 -33.09
C ALA A 28 6.31 2.19 -33.92
N LEU A 29 5.39 2.31 -34.88
CA LEU A 29 5.18 3.54 -35.66
C LEU A 29 4.89 4.72 -34.74
N LYS A 30 3.96 4.55 -33.80
CA LYS A 30 3.57 5.59 -32.85
C LYS A 30 4.73 5.99 -31.93
N GLU A 31 5.55 5.02 -31.48
CA GLU A 31 6.76 5.28 -30.70
C GLU A 31 7.82 6.06 -31.51
N GLY A 32 7.90 5.82 -32.82
CA GLY A 32 8.71 6.60 -33.75
C GLY A 32 8.08 7.93 -34.19
N GLY A 33 6.95 8.35 -33.61
CA GLY A 33 6.28 9.61 -33.92
C GLY A 33 5.30 9.57 -35.10
N ILE A 34 4.97 8.40 -35.63
CA ILE A 34 4.05 8.20 -36.76
C ILE A 34 2.73 7.62 -36.25
N ASP A 35 1.74 8.47 -35.97
CA ASP A 35 0.40 8.01 -35.57
C ASP A 35 -0.48 7.73 -36.81
N ASN A 36 -0.21 6.61 -37.50
CA ASN A 36 -0.90 6.25 -38.74
C ASN A 36 -1.31 4.78 -38.77
N LEU A 37 -2.57 4.50 -38.42
CA LEU A 37 -3.12 3.15 -38.43
C LEU A 37 -3.25 2.56 -39.84
N SER A 38 -3.54 3.39 -40.85
CA SER A 38 -3.61 2.93 -42.25
C SER A 38 -2.26 2.44 -42.75
N LEU A 39 -1.17 3.13 -42.37
CA LEU A 39 0.18 2.68 -42.67
C LEU A 39 0.51 1.36 -41.96
N ALA A 40 0.13 1.21 -40.70
CA ALA A 40 0.31 -0.05 -39.96
C ALA A 40 -0.40 -1.23 -40.64
N ARG A 41 -1.64 -1.01 -41.13
CA ARG A 41 -2.38 -2.00 -41.93
C ARG A 41 -1.64 -2.38 -43.21
N LYS A 42 -1.22 -1.41 -44.00
CA LYS A 42 -0.46 -1.65 -45.24
C LYS A 42 0.83 -2.43 -44.99
N LEU A 43 1.56 -2.09 -43.94
CA LEU A 43 2.78 -2.82 -43.56
C LEU A 43 2.46 -4.24 -43.08
N THR A 44 1.34 -4.43 -42.39
CA THR A 44 0.87 -5.76 -41.96
C THR A 44 0.50 -6.64 -43.15
N GLU A 45 -0.17 -6.09 -44.16
CA GLU A 45 -0.47 -6.80 -45.41
C GLU A 45 0.82 -7.30 -46.08
N LYS A 46 1.83 -6.44 -46.18
CA LYS A 46 3.16 -6.81 -46.71
C LYS A 46 3.85 -7.89 -45.88
N VAL A 47 3.72 -7.85 -44.56
CA VAL A 47 4.23 -8.91 -43.67
C VAL A 47 3.54 -10.24 -43.99
N ILE A 48 2.21 -10.24 -44.12
CA ILE A 48 1.42 -11.44 -44.40
C ILE A 48 1.75 -12.03 -45.77
N GLU A 49 1.97 -11.19 -46.79
CA GLU A 49 2.38 -11.62 -48.13
C GLU A 49 3.72 -12.37 -48.13
N LYS A 50 4.62 -12.01 -47.21
CA LYS A 50 5.93 -12.64 -47.06
C LYS A 50 5.92 -13.92 -46.24
N ILE A 51 4.83 -14.27 -45.58
CA ILE A 51 4.74 -15.52 -44.83
C ILE A 51 4.63 -16.68 -45.83
N SER A 52 5.71 -17.46 -45.92
CA SER A 52 5.78 -18.67 -46.75
C SER A 52 5.57 -19.97 -45.94
N ILE A 53 5.47 -19.86 -44.62
CA ILE A 53 5.35 -21.00 -43.68
C ILE A 53 3.87 -21.23 -43.35
N GLU A 54 3.44 -22.48 -43.37
CA GLU A 54 2.04 -22.85 -43.12
C GLU A 54 1.61 -22.57 -41.68
N ILE A 55 2.47 -22.89 -40.70
CA ILE A 55 2.28 -22.63 -39.27
C ILE A 55 3.54 -21.93 -38.74
N PRO A 56 3.70 -20.62 -38.96
CA PRO A 56 4.87 -19.90 -38.49
C PRO A 56 4.94 -19.84 -36.96
N GLU A 57 6.15 -19.82 -36.43
CA GLU A 57 6.43 -19.50 -35.05
C GLU A 57 6.37 -17.98 -34.80
N VAL A 58 6.18 -17.58 -33.54
CA VAL A 58 6.08 -16.15 -33.20
C VAL A 58 7.36 -15.39 -33.54
N GLU A 59 8.54 -16.00 -33.40
CA GLU A 59 9.81 -15.34 -33.71
C GLU A 59 9.98 -15.11 -35.22
N GLU A 60 9.57 -16.07 -36.05
CA GLU A 60 9.63 -15.95 -37.51
C GLU A 60 8.77 -14.78 -38.02
N ILE A 61 7.57 -14.61 -37.47
CA ILE A 61 6.72 -13.44 -37.79
C ILE A 61 7.41 -12.15 -37.36
N GLN A 62 8.08 -12.14 -36.20
CA GLN A 62 8.78 -10.94 -35.73
C GLN A 62 9.95 -10.58 -36.65
N ASP A 63 10.71 -11.56 -37.13
CA ASP A 63 11.78 -11.35 -38.11
C ASP A 63 11.24 -10.80 -39.43
N ILE A 64 10.09 -11.31 -39.91
CA ILE A 64 9.44 -10.80 -41.13
C ILE A 64 8.94 -9.35 -40.93
N VAL A 65 8.42 -9.00 -39.75
CA VAL A 65 8.02 -7.62 -39.42
C VAL A 65 9.22 -6.69 -39.47
N GLU A 66 10.35 -7.08 -38.86
CA GLU A 66 11.59 -6.30 -38.84
C GLU A 66 12.10 -6.04 -40.25
N ASN A 67 12.23 -7.09 -41.06
CA ASN A 67 12.67 -6.98 -42.45
C ASN A 67 11.72 -6.11 -43.28
N THR A 68 10.40 -6.26 -43.08
CA THR A 68 9.40 -5.46 -43.80
C THR A 68 9.51 -3.98 -43.43
N LEU A 69 9.75 -3.63 -42.17
CA LEU A 69 9.97 -2.25 -41.75
C LEU A 69 11.25 -1.67 -42.37
N MET A 70 12.34 -2.44 -42.40
CA MET A 70 13.61 -2.02 -43.00
C MET A 70 13.47 -1.78 -44.51
N GLU A 71 12.89 -2.73 -45.25
CA GLU A 71 12.72 -2.63 -46.71
C GLU A 71 11.77 -1.51 -47.16
N ASN A 72 10.80 -1.13 -46.32
CA ASN A 72 9.83 -0.09 -46.64
C ASN A 72 10.27 1.31 -46.19
N SER A 73 11.58 1.54 -46.04
CA SER A 73 12.17 2.84 -45.65
C SER A 73 11.81 3.30 -44.23
N TYR A 74 11.56 2.37 -43.29
CA TYR A 74 11.35 2.67 -41.87
C TYR A 74 12.42 2.04 -40.95
N PRO A 75 13.73 2.25 -41.19
CA PRO A 75 14.80 1.60 -40.41
C PRO A 75 14.81 2.02 -38.93
N GLU A 76 14.46 3.27 -38.62
CA GLU A 76 14.33 3.73 -37.23
C GLU A 76 13.14 3.06 -36.51
N ILE A 77 12.04 2.79 -37.21
CA ILE A 77 10.89 2.06 -36.64
C ILE A 77 11.24 0.58 -36.44
N ALA A 78 11.98 -0.01 -37.38
CA ALA A 78 12.50 -1.37 -37.23
C ALA A 78 13.40 -1.47 -36.00
N ARG A 79 14.31 -0.50 -35.81
CA ARG A 79 15.16 -0.42 -34.61
C ARG A 79 14.34 -0.33 -33.31
N LEU A 80 13.32 0.54 -33.25
CA LEU A 80 12.44 0.65 -32.09
C LEU A 80 11.69 -0.67 -31.81
N TYR A 81 11.22 -1.33 -32.87
CA TYR A 81 10.56 -2.63 -32.78
C TYR A 81 11.50 -3.73 -32.24
N ILE A 82 12.74 -3.79 -32.73
CA ILE A 82 13.80 -4.71 -32.27
C ILE A 82 14.10 -4.49 -30.79
N ILE A 83 14.34 -3.23 -30.37
CA ILE A 83 14.62 -2.89 -28.97
C ILE A 83 13.44 -3.31 -28.07
N TYR A 84 12.20 -3.06 -28.51
CA TYR A 84 11.00 -3.49 -27.79
C TYR A 84 10.91 -5.02 -27.68
N ARG A 85 11.18 -5.75 -28.76
CA ARG A 85 11.22 -7.22 -28.80
C ARG A 85 12.24 -7.77 -27.82
N GLU A 86 13.46 -7.24 -27.84
CA GLU A 86 14.58 -7.68 -26.99
C GLU A 86 14.29 -7.41 -25.50
N LYS A 87 13.78 -6.23 -25.15
CA LYS A 87 13.33 -5.93 -23.78
C LYS A 87 12.27 -6.93 -23.31
N ARG A 88 11.31 -7.29 -24.17
CA ARG A 88 10.27 -8.29 -23.85
C ARG A 88 10.85 -9.70 -23.75
N LYS A 89 11.87 -10.05 -24.54
CA LYS A 89 12.58 -11.33 -24.47
C LYS A 89 13.30 -11.47 -23.12
N ARG A 90 14.10 -10.48 -22.73
CA ARG A 90 14.78 -10.44 -21.42
C ARG A 90 13.81 -10.54 -20.23
N ILE A 91 12.67 -9.84 -20.28
CA ILE A 91 11.64 -9.96 -19.24
C ILE A 91 11.08 -11.39 -19.17
N ARG A 92 10.85 -12.04 -20.32
CA ARG A 92 10.36 -13.43 -20.36
C ARG A 92 11.41 -14.40 -19.84
N GLU A 93 12.67 -14.25 -20.25
CA GLU A 93 13.79 -15.07 -19.74
C GLU A 93 13.94 -14.92 -18.23
N SER A 94 13.88 -13.69 -17.72
CA SER A 94 13.89 -13.41 -16.28
C SER A 94 12.74 -14.11 -15.55
N LYS A 95 11.53 -14.11 -16.11
CA LYS A 95 10.38 -14.82 -15.53
C LYS A 95 10.48 -16.34 -15.66
N LYS A 96 11.09 -16.84 -16.74
CA LYS A 96 11.36 -18.28 -16.93
C LYS A 96 12.36 -18.79 -15.90
N ILE A 97 13.38 -18.00 -15.58
CA ILE A 97 14.32 -18.28 -14.46
C ILE A 97 13.56 -18.37 -13.12
N LEU A 98 12.53 -17.53 -12.95
CA LEU A 98 11.68 -17.56 -11.76
C LEU A 98 10.67 -18.72 -11.73
N GLY A 99 10.55 -19.51 -12.81
CA GLY A 99 9.78 -20.76 -12.85
C GLY A 99 8.25 -20.60 -12.84
N VAL A 100 7.71 -19.42 -13.17
CA VAL A 100 6.26 -19.15 -13.13
C VAL A 100 5.74 -18.64 -14.47
N GLU A 101 4.63 -19.23 -14.93
CA GLU A 101 3.87 -18.76 -16.09
C GLU A 101 3.06 -17.51 -15.70
N ASP A 102 3.15 -16.44 -16.50
CA ASP A 102 2.41 -15.19 -16.31
C ASP A 102 1.81 -14.70 -17.64
N ARG A 103 0.49 -14.81 -17.77
CA ARG A 103 -0.31 -14.36 -18.91
C ARG A 103 -0.89 -12.95 -18.68
N LEU A 104 -0.96 -12.48 -17.43
CA LEU A 104 -1.35 -11.11 -17.03
C LEU A 104 -0.30 -10.06 -17.40
N LYS A 105 0.93 -10.47 -17.74
CA LYS A 105 2.05 -9.60 -18.14
C LYS A 105 2.44 -8.62 -17.02
N LEU A 106 2.48 -9.10 -15.78
CA LEU A 106 2.88 -8.34 -14.60
C LEU A 106 4.35 -7.89 -14.70
N SER A 107 4.77 -6.94 -13.86
CA SER A 107 6.19 -6.56 -13.78
C SER A 107 7.04 -7.70 -13.21
N VAL A 108 8.35 -7.71 -13.48
CA VAL A 108 9.27 -8.72 -12.91
C VAL A 108 9.22 -8.66 -11.38
N ASN A 109 9.11 -7.47 -10.80
CA ASN A 109 8.99 -7.27 -9.35
C ASN A 109 7.69 -7.82 -8.78
N ALA A 110 6.57 -7.63 -9.48
CA ALA A 110 5.31 -8.23 -9.11
C ALA A 110 5.44 -9.76 -9.05
N ILE A 111 5.99 -10.38 -10.10
CA ILE A 111 6.21 -11.84 -10.14
C ILE A 111 7.14 -12.31 -9.01
N HIS A 112 8.26 -11.62 -8.79
CA HIS A 112 9.19 -11.95 -7.71
C HIS A 112 8.51 -11.93 -6.34
N ILE A 113 7.68 -10.91 -6.07
CA ILE A 113 6.95 -10.81 -4.81
C ILE A 113 5.88 -11.89 -4.70
N LEU A 114 5.13 -12.15 -5.78
CA LEU A 114 4.11 -13.19 -5.82
C LEU A 114 4.72 -14.57 -5.49
N ILE A 115 5.83 -14.92 -6.12
CA ILE A 115 6.58 -16.16 -5.86
C ILE A 115 7.02 -16.29 -4.41
N ARG A 116 7.55 -15.19 -3.85
CA ARG A 116 8.14 -15.20 -2.52
C ARG A 116 7.09 -15.31 -1.41
N ARG A 117 5.88 -14.78 -1.64
CA ARG A 117 4.93 -14.51 -0.55
C ARG A 117 3.52 -15.02 -0.76
N TYR A 118 3.06 -15.18 -2.00
CA TYR A 118 1.63 -15.34 -2.31
C TYR A 118 1.29 -16.66 -2.99
N LEU A 119 2.06 -17.06 -4.01
CA LEU A 119 1.76 -18.27 -4.78
C LEU A 119 1.85 -19.51 -3.90
N LEU A 120 0.84 -20.36 -3.98
CA LEU A 120 0.79 -21.61 -3.24
C LEU A 120 1.92 -22.56 -3.65
N ARG A 121 2.35 -23.35 -2.66
CA ARG A 121 3.38 -24.38 -2.80
C ARG A 121 2.85 -25.71 -2.33
N ASN A 122 3.32 -26.80 -2.94
CA ASN A 122 3.05 -28.16 -2.47
C ASN A 122 3.96 -28.51 -1.26
N GLU A 123 3.83 -29.74 -0.76
CA GLU A 123 4.59 -30.26 0.38
C GLU A 123 6.11 -30.30 0.12
N ASN A 124 6.53 -30.39 -1.15
CA ASN A 124 7.93 -30.34 -1.56
C ASN A 124 8.47 -28.91 -1.70
N GLY A 125 7.64 -27.89 -1.47
CA GLY A 125 8.00 -26.47 -1.60
C GLY A 125 7.95 -25.94 -3.04
N GLU A 126 7.48 -26.72 -4.00
CA GLU A 126 7.35 -26.35 -5.41
C GLU A 126 6.12 -25.46 -5.63
N ILE A 127 6.24 -24.46 -6.50
CA ILE A 127 5.13 -23.53 -6.79
C ILE A 127 4.11 -24.24 -7.67
N ILE A 128 2.84 -24.27 -7.24
CA ILE A 128 1.75 -24.94 -7.93
C ILE A 128 0.65 -23.99 -8.42
N GLU A 129 0.85 -22.68 -8.25
CA GLU A 129 -0.14 -21.66 -8.54
C GLU A 129 0.45 -20.59 -9.46
N THR A 130 -0.32 -20.20 -10.48
CA THR A 130 -0.02 -19.05 -11.35
C THR A 130 -0.64 -17.77 -10.78
N PRO A 131 -0.19 -16.56 -11.17
CA PRO A 131 -0.82 -15.31 -10.77
C PRO A 131 -2.33 -15.24 -11.09
N GLU A 132 -2.75 -15.80 -12.22
CA GLU A 132 -4.15 -15.93 -12.64
C GLU A 132 -4.93 -16.82 -11.68
N SER A 133 -4.41 -18.03 -11.43
CA SER A 133 -5.05 -18.99 -10.52
C SER A 133 -5.10 -18.46 -9.08
N LEU A 134 -4.12 -17.64 -8.66
CA LEU A 134 -4.17 -16.92 -7.38
C LEU A 134 -5.37 -15.96 -7.33
N PHE A 135 -5.57 -15.12 -8.34
CA PHE A 135 -6.72 -14.21 -8.36
C PHE A 135 -8.05 -14.95 -8.51
N GLU A 136 -8.08 -16.05 -9.26
CA GLU A 136 -9.26 -16.91 -9.38
C GLU A 136 -9.64 -17.54 -8.04
N ARG A 137 -8.67 -18.16 -7.34
CA ARG A 137 -8.86 -18.69 -5.98
C ARG A 137 -9.45 -17.65 -5.05
N VAL A 138 -8.82 -16.47 -5.00
CA VAL A 138 -9.28 -15.38 -4.13
C VAL A 138 -10.71 -14.96 -4.48
N ALA A 139 -11.01 -14.76 -5.77
CA ALA A 139 -12.33 -14.33 -6.22
C ALA A 139 -13.42 -15.35 -5.89
N VAL A 140 -13.19 -16.64 -6.19
CA VAL A 140 -14.14 -17.73 -5.93
C VAL A 140 -14.39 -17.90 -4.44
N SER A 141 -13.33 -17.84 -3.61
CA SER A 141 -13.46 -18.00 -2.16
C SER A 141 -14.17 -16.81 -1.51
N VAL A 142 -13.89 -15.57 -1.93
CA VAL A 142 -14.59 -14.39 -1.37
C VAL A 142 -16.05 -14.39 -1.77
N ALA A 143 -16.39 -14.77 -3.00
CA ALA A 143 -17.77 -14.86 -3.48
C ALA A 143 -18.61 -15.94 -2.77
N GLU A 144 -18.02 -16.78 -1.90
CA GLU A 144 -18.81 -17.66 -1.01
C GLU A 144 -19.68 -16.87 -0.04
N GLY A 145 -19.29 -15.63 0.30
CA GLY A 145 -20.10 -14.72 1.12
C GLY A 145 -21.44 -14.36 0.49
N GLU A 146 -21.65 -14.61 -0.81
CA GLU A 146 -22.92 -14.36 -1.49
C GLU A 146 -23.98 -15.42 -1.23
N ILE A 147 -23.57 -16.64 -0.86
CA ILE A 147 -24.47 -17.80 -0.74
C ILE A 147 -25.55 -17.55 0.32
N GLU A 148 -25.15 -17.01 1.49
CA GLU A 148 -26.06 -16.74 2.61
C GLU A 148 -27.17 -15.76 2.23
N TYR A 149 -26.89 -14.82 1.32
CA TYR A 149 -27.81 -13.77 0.90
C TYR A 149 -28.57 -14.11 -0.38
N LYS A 150 -28.47 -15.35 -0.87
CA LYS A 150 -29.13 -15.84 -2.11
C LYS A 150 -28.73 -15.04 -3.36
N GLU A 151 -27.54 -14.46 -3.34
CA GLU A 151 -26.96 -13.73 -4.46
C GLU A 151 -26.08 -14.67 -5.31
N SER A 152 -25.76 -14.27 -6.54
CA SER A 152 -25.06 -15.14 -7.49
C SER A 152 -23.56 -15.23 -7.19
N LYS A 153 -23.11 -16.33 -6.54
CA LYS A 153 -21.67 -16.62 -6.34
C LYS A 153 -20.88 -16.53 -7.65
N GLN A 154 -21.42 -17.10 -8.74
CA GLN A 154 -20.73 -17.14 -10.03
C GLN A 154 -20.51 -15.74 -10.61
N GLU A 155 -21.55 -14.89 -10.58
CA GLU A 155 -21.49 -13.52 -11.09
C GLU A 155 -20.46 -12.68 -10.31
N TYR A 156 -20.49 -12.75 -8.98
CA TYR A 156 -19.58 -11.97 -8.16
C TYR A 156 -18.15 -12.50 -8.20
N ALA A 157 -17.95 -13.82 -8.29
CA ALA A 157 -16.63 -14.39 -8.54
C ALA A 157 -16.02 -13.85 -9.85
N GLU A 158 -16.79 -13.77 -10.93
CA GLU A 158 -16.32 -13.19 -12.19
C GLU A 158 -15.97 -11.69 -12.04
N LYS A 159 -16.84 -10.91 -11.38
CA LYS A 159 -16.59 -9.49 -11.13
C LYS A 159 -15.33 -9.27 -10.28
N PHE A 160 -15.15 -10.04 -9.21
CA PHE A 160 -13.98 -9.97 -8.33
C PHE A 160 -12.70 -10.38 -9.05
N TYR A 161 -12.76 -11.44 -9.86
CA TYR A 161 -11.64 -11.88 -10.69
C TYR A 161 -11.22 -10.79 -11.69
N ASN A 162 -12.20 -10.17 -12.37
CA ASN A 162 -11.95 -9.09 -13.32
C ASN A 162 -11.35 -7.83 -12.64
N LEU A 163 -11.79 -7.49 -11.43
CA LEU A 163 -11.19 -6.39 -10.66
C LEU A 163 -9.69 -6.59 -10.40
N MET A 164 -9.31 -7.80 -9.95
CA MET A 164 -7.93 -8.11 -9.59
C MET A 164 -7.03 -8.32 -10.81
N THR A 165 -7.49 -9.05 -11.82
CA THR A 165 -6.71 -9.30 -13.04
C THR A 165 -6.49 -8.04 -13.89
N SER A 166 -7.44 -7.09 -13.85
CA SER A 166 -7.25 -5.76 -14.45
C SER A 166 -6.40 -4.81 -13.59
N LEU A 167 -6.04 -5.23 -12.38
CA LEU A 167 -5.29 -4.45 -11.37
C LEU A 167 -5.98 -3.12 -11.00
N LYS A 168 -7.30 -3.05 -11.17
CA LYS A 168 -8.13 -1.89 -10.75
C LYS A 168 -8.30 -1.85 -9.25
N PHE A 169 -8.35 -3.02 -8.61
CA PHE A 169 -8.44 -3.18 -7.17
C PHE A 169 -7.60 -4.38 -6.75
N LEU A 170 -6.92 -4.28 -5.61
CA LEU A 170 -6.30 -5.41 -4.94
C LEU A 170 -6.69 -5.41 -3.45
N PRO A 171 -7.07 -6.57 -2.88
CA PRO A 171 -7.28 -6.66 -1.45
C PRO A 171 -5.94 -6.69 -0.71
N ASN A 172 -6.01 -6.60 0.62
CA ASN A 172 -4.83 -6.69 1.47
C ASN A 172 -4.06 -8.02 1.27
N SER A 173 -2.83 -8.04 1.78
CA SER A 173 -1.96 -9.21 1.60
C SER A 173 -2.52 -10.49 2.23
N PRO A 174 -3.09 -10.49 3.45
CA PRO A 174 -3.66 -11.72 4.01
C PRO A 174 -4.80 -12.31 3.19
N THR A 175 -5.65 -11.48 2.56
CA THR A 175 -6.69 -11.98 1.64
C THR A 175 -6.06 -12.71 0.46
N LEU A 176 -5.06 -12.12 -0.21
CA LEU A 176 -4.37 -12.77 -1.34
C LEU A 176 -3.66 -14.07 -0.92
N MET A 177 -3.07 -14.09 0.28
CA MET A 177 -2.32 -15.23 0.80
C MET A 177 -3.22 -16.39 1.25
N ASN A 178 -4.36 -16.09 1.86
CA ASN A 178 -5.08 -17.06 2.69
C ASN A 178 -6.48 -17.43 2.17
N ALA A 179 -7.11 -16.64 1.29
CA ALA A 179 -8.41 -16.98 0.72
C ALA A 179 -8.37 -18.35 0.03
N GLY A 180 -9.33 -19.24 0.34
CA GLY A 180 -9.36 -20.59 -0.22
C GLY A 180 -8.28 -21.55 0.31
N THR A 181 -7.55 -21.16 1.36
CA THR A 181 -6.56 -22.02 2.03
C THR A 181 -7.06 -22.47 3.42
N PRO A 182 -6.49 -23.52 4.03
CA PRO A 182 -6.89 -23.97 5.37
C PRO A 182 -6.81 -22.88 6.46
N LEU A 183 -5.82 -21.97 6.37
CA LEU A 183 -5.66 -20.87 7.35
C LEU A 183 -6.85 -19.90 7.30
N GLY A 184 -7.29 -19.49 6.11
CA GLY A 184 -8.50 -18.70 5.89
C GLY A 184 -8.62 -17.34 6.59
N GLN A 185 -7.58 -16.83 7.27
CA GLN A 185 -7.60 -15.50 7.88
C GLN A 185 -7.33 -14.40 6.83
N LEU A 186 -8.33 -13.55 6.57
CA LEU A 186 -8.29 -12.55 5.50
C LEU A 186 -8.03 -11.12 5.99
N SER A 187 -8.28 -10.83 7.27
CA SER A 187 -8.02 -9.50 7.84
C SER A 187 -6.53 -9.23 8.03
N ALA A 188 -6.13 -7.97 7.85
CA ALA A 188 -4.73 -7.56 7.89
C ALA A 188 -4.18 -7.37 9.31
N CYS A 189 -4.99 -6.77 10.17
CA CYS A 189 -4.63 -6.33 11.50
C CYS A 189 -5.85 -6.37 12.43
N PHE A 190 -5.60 -6.26 13.74
CA PHE A 190 -6.63 -6.32 14.78
C PHE A 190 -6.27 -5.37 15.93
N VAL A 191 -7.24 -4.85 16.66
CA VAL A 191 -7.00 -4.15 17.92
C VAL A 191 -7.47 -5.03 19.07
N LEU A 192 -6.62 -5.22 20.08
CA LEU A 192 -6.93 -6.04 21.25
C LEU A 192 -6.92 -5.18 22.53
N PRO A 193 -7.85 -5.42 23.47
CA PRO A 193 -7.84 -4.73 24.76
C PRO A 193 -6.66 -5.21 25.60
N VAL A 194 -6.14 -4.37 26.49
CA VAL A 194 -5.22 -4.78 27.56
C VAL A 194 -5.84 -4.38 28.89
N GLY A 195 -6.23 -5.37 29.70
CA GLY A 195 -6.77 -5.17 31.05
C GLY A 195 -5.69 -5.05 32.12
N ASP A 196 -6.06 -4.70 33.35
CA ASP A 196 -5.15 -4.45 34.49
C ASP A 196 -5.01 -5.67 35.42
N SER A 197 -4.93 -6.86 34.82
CA SER A 197 -4.70 -8.12 35.54
C SER A 197 -3.78 -9.04 34.72
N ILE A 198 -3.01 -9.90 35.41
CA ILE A 198 -2.13 -10.88 34.74
C ILE A 198 -2.94 -11.79 33.80
N TYR A 199 -4.15 -12.17 34.19
CA TYR A 199 -5.02 -12.99 33.34
C TYR A 199 -5.35 -12.27 32.02
N GLU A 200 -5.84 -11.03 32.08
CA GLU A 200 -6.19 -10.27 30.87
C GLU A 200 -4.97 -9.93 30.01
N ILE A 201 -3.83 -9.60 30.64
CA ILE A 201 -2.57 -9.30 29.93
C ILE A 201 -2.12 -10.54 29.14
N PHE A 202 -2.07 -11.71 29.76
CA PHE A 202 -1.60 -12.94 29.11
C PHE A 202 -2.63 -13.55 28.16
N GLU A 203 -3.93 -13.33 28.40
CA GLU A 203 -4.99 -13.67 27.44
C GLU A 203 -4.83 -12.84 26.15
N THR A 204 -4.53 -11.55 26.30
CA THR A 204 -4.23 -10.67 25.16
C THR A 204 -2.96 -11.10 24.42
N LEU A 205 -1.91 -11.47 25.16
CA LEU A 205 -0.67 -11.99 24.59
C LEU A 205 -0.90 -13.29 23.80
N LYS A 206 -1.73 -14.21 24.33
CA LYS A 206 -2.15 -15.43 23.63
C LYS A 206 -2.88 -15.10 22.33
N ASN A 207 -3.86 -14.20 22.39
CA ASN A 207 -4.63 -13.78 21.22
C ASN A 207 -3.73 -13.11 20.16
N MET A 208 -2.77 -12.28 20.59
CA MET A 208 -1.75 -11.72 19.71
C MET A 208 -0.94 -12.80 19.00
N ALA A 209 -0.47 -13.82 19.73
CA ALA A 209 0.33 -14.89 19.15
C ALA A 209 -0.44 -15.68 18.07
N LEU A 210 -1.73 -15.99 18.31
CA LEU A 210 -2.60 -16.64 17.33
C LEU A 210 -2.79 -15.79 16.07
N ILE A 211 -2.97 -14.47 16.23
CA ILE A 211 -3.10 -13.53 15.11
C ILE A 211 -1.80 -13.42 14.30
N HIS A 212 -0.65 -13.40 14.97
CA HIS A 212 0.65 -13.28 14.30
C HIS A 212 1.01 -14.57 13.56
N GLN A 213 0.61 -15.73 14.07
CA GLN A 213 0.80 -17.03 13.40
C GLN A 213 0.19 -17.05 12.00
N SER A 214 -0.99 -16.44 11.84
CA SER A 214 -1.71 -16.29 10.57
C SER A 214 -1.29 -15.04 9.77
N GLY A 215 -0.26 -14.31 10.22
CA GLY A 215 0.32 -13.16 9.53
C GLY A 215 -0.41 -11.83 9.77
N GLY A 216 -1.26 -11.73 10.78
CA GLY A 216 -1.93 -10.49 11.18
C GLY A 216 -1.02 -9.57 12.03
N GLY A 217 -1.28 -8.27 11.99
CA GLY A 217 -0.70 -7.29 12.92
C GLY A 217 -1.65 -6.94 14.07
N THR A 218 -1.14 -6.35 15.15
CA THR A 218 -1.96 -6.05 16.34
C THR A 218 -1.74 -4.65 16.90
N GLY A 219 -2.80 -4.00 17.36
CA GLY A 219 -2.75 -2.73 18.06
C GLY A 219 -3.28 -2.83 19.48
N PHE A 220 -2.68 -2.05 20.39
CA PHE A 220 -2.98 -2.10 21.83
C PHE A 220 -2.98 -0.70 22.43
N SER A 221 -3.89 -0.47 23.38
CA SER A 221 -3.75 0.61 24.36
C SER A 221 -3.33 0.00 25.69
N PHE A 222 -2.17 0.42 26.20
CA PHE A 222 -1.67 0.02 27.52
C PHE A 222 -2.10 0.99 28.62
N SER A 223 -2.96 1.95 28.29
CA SER A 223 -3.33 3.08 29.16
C SER A 223 -4.14 2.70 30.39
N LYS A 224 -4.72 1.49 30.43
CA LYS A 224 -5.47 0.97 31.59
C LYS A 224 -4.59 0.27 32.61
N LEU A 225 -3.36 -0.11 32.25
CA LEU A 225 -2.44 -0.77 33.18
C LEU A 225 -2.03 0.18 34.29
N ARG A 226 -2.01 -0.30 35.52
CA ARG A 226 -1.50 0.48 36.66
C ARG A 226 -0.03 0.84 36.47
N PRO A 227 0.42 1.98 37.03
CA PRO A 227 1.77 2.45 36.82
C PRO A 227 2.80 1.65 37.62
N LYS A 228 4.06 1.76 37.23
CA LYS A 228 5.20 1.21 37.95
C LYS A 228 5.22 1.72 39.39
N GLY A 229 5.43 0.80 40.34
CA GLY A 229 5.43 1.12 41.76
C GLY A 229 4.05 1.06 42.43
N ASP A 230 2.94 0.91 41.67
CA ASP A 230 1.61 0.77 42.26
C ASP A 230 1.42 -0.60 42.95
N ILE A 231 0.49 -0.68 43.88
CA ILE A 231 0.27 -1.85 44.73
C ILE A 231 -0.31 -3.01 43.91
N VAL A 232 0.24 -4.21 44.10
CA VAL A 232 -0.33 -5.48 43.61
C VAL A 232 -1.03 -6.18 44.78
N GLY A 233 -2.37 -6.13 44.80
CA GLY A 233 -3.16 -6.58 45.95
C GLY A 233 -2.97 -8.05 46.34
N SER A 234 -2.69 -8.93 45.38
CA SER A 234 -2.52 -10.38 45.61
C SER A 234 -1.18 -10.74 46.27
N THR A 235 -0.10 -10.03 45.95
CA THR A 235 1.26 -10.33 46.43
C THR A 235 1.80 -9.33 47.43
N LYS A 236 1.09 -8.20 47.63
CA LYS A 236 1.56 -7.01 48.37
C LYS A 236 2.89 -6.44 47.83
N GLY A 237 3.31 -6.85 46.63
CA GLY A 237 4.46 -6.29 45.92
C GLY A 237 4.07 -5.03 45.12
N VAL A 238 5.00 -4.58 44.27
CA VAL A 238 4.83 -3.42 43.39
C VAL A 238 4.73 -3.84 41.93
N ALA A 239 3.92 -3.11 41.15
CA ALA A 239 3.77 -3.32 39.72
C ALA A 239 5.01 -2.86 38.95
N SER A 240 5.34 -3.54 37.84
CA SER A 240 6.44 -3.17 36.95
C SER A 240 6.08 -2.08 35.93
N GLY A 241 4.78 -1.80 35.74
CA GLY A 241 4.24 -0.81 34.81
C GLY A 241 4.06 -1.32 33.38
N PRO A 242 3.36 -0.54 32.52
CA PRO A 242 3.00 -0.94 31.17
C PRO A 242 4.20 -1.24 30.26
N VAL A 243 5.27 -0.44 30.33
CA VAL A 243 6.43 -0.60 29.45
C VAL A 243 7.11 -1.96 29.66
N SER A 244 7.19 -2.43 30.91
CA SER A 244 7.73 -3.76 31.23
C SER A 244 6.88 -4.89 30.62
N PHE A 245 5.55 -4.79 30.68
CA PHE A 245 4.68 -5.78 30.02
C PHE A 245 4.77 -5.71 28.49
N MET A 246 4.94 -4.51 27.92
CA MET A 246 5.14 -4.35 26.47
C MET A 246 6.38 -5.09 25.97
N GLU A 247 7.45 -5.20 26.77
CA GLU A 247 8.64 -5.99 26.41
C GLU A 247 8.35 -7.49 26.25
N ILE A 248 7.40 -8.03 27.02
CA ILE A 248 6.94 -9.42 26.86
C ILE A 248 6.26 -9.59 25.49
N PHE A 249 5.39 -8.64 25.11
CA PHE A 249 4.74 -8.63 23.80
C PHE A 249 5.77 -8.48 22.68
N ASP A 250 6.75 -7.59 22.87
CA ASP A 250 7.82 -7.35 21.90
C ASP A 250 8.62 -8.62 21.64
N LYS A 251 8.98 -9.34 22.71
CA LYS A 251 9.75 -10.58 22.62
C LYS A 251 8.95 -11.73 22.02
N ALA A 252 7.67 -11.87 22.40
CA ALA A 252 6.79 -12.86 21.80
C ALA A 252 6.64 -12.64 20.29
N THR A 253 6.48 -11.38 19.87
CA THR A 253 6.44 -11.03 18.44
C THR A 253 7.75 -11.37 17.73
N GLU A 254 8.91 -11.19 18.35
CA GLU A 254 10.20 -11.61 17.78
C GLU A 254 10.27 -13.12 17.53
N ILE A 255 9.77 -13.92 18.47
CA ILE A 255 9.79 -15.39 18.40
C ILE A 255 8.83 -15.89 17.31
N VAL A 256 7.58 -15.40 17.28
CA VAL A 256 6.57 -15.84 16.30
C VAL A 256 6.98 -15.50 14.86
N LYS A 257 7.73 -14.40 14.66
CA LYS A 257 8.25 -14.00 13.34
C LYS A 257 9.09 -15.07 12.65
N GLN A 258 9.78 -15.93 13.40
CA GLN A 258 10.69 -16.91 12.83
C GLN A 258 9.96 -18.04 12.09
N GLY A 259 8.66 -18.26 12.37
CA GLY A 259 7.86 -19.33 11.76
C GLY A 259 6.84 -18.90 10.69
N GLY A 260 6.60 -17.59 10.49
CA GLY A 260 5.51 -17.08 9.65
C GLY A 260 5.92 -16.52 8.28
N LYS A 261 5.01 -16.57 7.28
CA LYS A 261 5.22 -15.96 5.94
C LYS A 261 5.32 -14.42 5.97
N ARG A 262 4.79 -13.77 7.01
CA ARG A 262 4.77 -12.31 7.21
C ARG A 262 5.29 -11.94 8.60
N ARG A 263 6.05 -10.84 8.68
CA ARG A 263 6.54 -10.27 9.93
C ARG A 263 5.36 -9.66 10.71
N GLY A 264 5.06 -10.18 11.91
CA GLY A 264 4.12 -9.55 12.84
C GLY A 264 4.55 -8.13 13.22
N ALA A 265 3.61 -7.23 13.48
CA ALA A 265 3.92 -5.86 13.88
C ALA A 265 2.91 -5.40 14.93
N ASN A 266 3.38 -4.59 15.88
CA ASN A 266 2.55 -4.08 16.95
C ASN A 266 2.40 -2.55 16.86
N MET A 267 1.23 -2.02 17.20
CA MET A 267 1.04 -0.63 17.63
C MET A 267 0.88 -0.61 19.15
N GLY A 268 1.66 0.21 19.83
CA GLY A 268 1.57 0.43 21.26
C GLY A 268 1.16 1.86 21.53
N ILE A 269 0.06 2.06 22.25
CA ILE A 269 -0.43 3.39 22.60
C ILE A 269 -0.48 3.54 24.12
N LEU A 270 -0.02 4.70 24.58
CA LEU A 270 -0.20 5.16 25.96
C LEU A 270 -0.75 6.58 25.94
N ARG A 271 -1.75 6.85 26.78
CA ARG A 271 -2.28 8.20 26.95
C ARG A 271 -1.27 9.11 27.64
N ILE A 272 -1.27 10.38 27.23
CA ILE A 272 -0.35 11.42 27.72
C ILE A 272 -0.44 11.67 29.24
N ASP A 273 -1.58 11.36 29.85
CA ASP A 273 -1.87 11.52 31.28
C ASP A 273 -1.47 10.29 32.12
N HIS A 274 -0.87 9.26 31.52
CA HIS A 274 -0.41 8.09 32.26
C HIS A 274 0.88 8.38 33.07
N PRO A 275 1.04 7.92 34.32
CA PRO A 275 2.21 8.24 35.15
C PRO A 275 3.56 7.79 34.54
N ASP A 276 3.55 6.67 33.81
CA ASP A 276 4.71 6.09 33.12
C ASP A 276 4.97 6.65 31.70
N ILE A 277 4.33 7.77 31.33
CA ILE A 277 4.47 8.36 29.99
C ILE A 277 5.93 8.70 29.63
N TYR A 278 6.75 9.10 30.60
CA TYR A 278 8.18 9.33 30.37
C TYR A 278 8.92 8.07 29.93
N GLU A 279 8.65 6.95 30.60
CA GLU A 279 9.30 5.67 30.31
C GLU A 279 8.89 5.16 28.92
N PHE A 280 7.63 5.39 28.55
CA PHE A 280 7.08 5.06 27.25
C PHE A 280 7.68 5.90 26.11
N ILE A 281 7.68 7.24 26.24
CA ILE A 281 8.24 8.14 25.21
C ILE A 281 9.72 7.84 24.94
N THR A 282 10.48 7.52 25.98
CA THR A 282 11.93 7.28 25.88
C THR A 282 12.31 5.82 25.62
N ALA A 283 11.34 4.91 25.45
CA ALA A 283 11.59 3.48 25.31
C ALA A 283 12.51 3.14 24.13
N LYS A 284 12.30 3.78 22.97
CA LYS A 284 13.06 3.49 21.75
C LYS A 284 14.54 3.90 21.82
N ARG A 285 14.89 4.92 22.60
CA ARG A 285 16.30 5.30 22.86
C ARG A 285 17.07 4.20 23.59
N ARG A 286 16.36 3.43 24.42
CA ARG A 286 16.93 2.28 25.15
C ARG A 286 16.97 1.01 24.29
N ASN A 287 16.62 1.12 23.00
CA ASN A 287 16.58 0.02 22.03
C ASN A 287 15.65 -1.14 22.43
N ILE A 288 14.62 -0.86 23.24
CA ILE A 288 13.54 -1.81 23.55
C ILE A 288 12.31 -1.52 22.67
N LEU A 289 11.36 -2.45 22.65
CA LEU A 289 10.12 -2.36 21.86
C LEU A 289 10.36 -2.32 20.34
N THR A 290 11.37 -3.04 19.82
CA THR A 290 11.79 -2.96 18.41
C THR A 290 10.74 -3.44 17.41
N ASN A 291 9.78 -4.24 17.85
CA ASN A 291 8.67 -4.78 17.06
C ASN A 291 7.36 -3.98 17.23
N PHE A 292 7.39 -2.90 18.02
CA PHE A 292 6.32 -1.92 18.12
C PHE A 292 6.62 -0.68 17.28
N ASN A 293 5.59 -0.13 16.64
CA ASN A 293 5.48 1.31 16.47
C ASN A 293 4.82 1.83 17.75
N ILE A 294 5.28 2.97 18.29
CA ILE A 294 4.67 3.55 19.49
C ILE A 294 4.08 4.93 19.19
N SER A 295 2.95 5.24 19.80
CA SER A 295 2.33 6.56 19.67
C SER A 295 1.68 7.02 20.96
N VAL A 296 1.72 8.32 21.22
CA VAL A 296 1.08 8.91 22.39
C VAL A 296 -0.33 9.35 22.03
N ALA A 297 -1.32 8.87 22.78
CA ALA A 297 -2.70 9.35 22.66
C ALA A 297 -2.85 10.68 23.42
N VAL A 298 -3.17 11.74 22.69
CA VAL A 298 -3.30 13.10 23.22
C VAL A 298 -4.75 13.61 23.07
N PRO A 299 -5.40 14.03 24.15
CA PRO A 299 -6.68 14.73 24.09
C PRO A 299 -6.49 16.20 23.68
N ASP A 300 -7.57 16.85 23.25
CA ASP A 300 -7.58 18.27 22.88
C ASP A 300 -7.11 19.15 24.04
N THR A 301 -7.49 18.79 25.28
CA THR A 301 -7.12 19.49 26.51
C THR A 301 -5.61 19.58 26.73
N PHE A 302 -4.81 18.67 26.17
CA PHE A 302 -3.36 18.75 26.23
C PHE A 302 -2.81 19.91 25.41
N PHE A 303 -3.33 20.13 24.19
CA PHE A 303 -2.93 21.25 23.35
C PHE A 303 -3.40 22.60 23.90
N GLU A 304 -4.57 22.64 24.54
CA GLU A 304 -5.02 23.81 25.29
C GLU A 304 -4.05 24.17 26.42
N LYS A 305 -3.59 23.17 27.18
CA LYS A 305 -2.59 23.34 28.25
C LYS A 305 -1.24 23.78 27.70
N ILE A 306 -0.79 23.26 26.56
CA ILE A 306 0.42 23.74 25.87
C ILE A 306 0.28 25.24 25.54
N LYS A 307 -0.84 25.64 24.93
CA LYS A 307 -1.10 27.04 24.55
C LYS A 307 -1.12 27.98 25.76
N LYS A 308 -1.71 27.54 26.87
CA LYS A 308 -1.79 28.29 28.14
C LYS A 308 -0.53 28.16 29.02
N LYS A 309 0.45 27.35 28.61
CA LYS A 309 1.66 27.01 29.39
C LYS A 309 1.33 26.43 30.77
N GLU A 310 0.28 25.62 30.83
CA GLU A 310 -0.22 24.98 32.05
C GLU A 310 0.41 23.61 32.30
N GLN A 311 0.15 23.06 33.48
CA GLN A 311 0.49 21.68 33.84
C GLN A 311 -0.64 20.70 33.49
N ILE A 312 -0.24 19.48 33.13
CA ILE A 312 -1.10 18.30 33.05
C ILE A 312 -0.91 17.45 34.31
N SER A 313 -2.00 16.89 34.81
CA SER A 313 -2.02 15.91 35.90
C SER A 313 -1.81 14.52 35.32
N LEU A 314 -0.87 13.76 35.89
CA LEU A 314 -0.72 12.35 35.58
C LEU A 314 -1.56 11.53 36.56
N ILE A 315 -2.47 10.71 36.02
CA ILE A 315 -3.53 10.05 36.76
C ILE A 315 -3.30 8.55 36.76
N ASN A 316 -3.31 7.92 37.94
CA ASN A 316 -3.28 6.47 38.04
C ASN A 316 -4.62 5.90 37.51
N PRO A 317 -4.63 5.08 36.43
CA PRO A 317 -5.86 4.55 35.85
C PRO A 317 -6.62 3.61 36.80
N ARG A 318 -5.96 3.03 37.81
CA ARG A 318 -6.58 2.09 38.76
C ARG A 318 -7.50 2.78 39.76
N ASP A 319 -7.08 3.92 40.31
CA ASP A 319 -7.79 4.60 41.40
C ASP A 319 -8.19 6.06 41.10
N GLY A 320 -7.83 6.58 39.93
CA GLY A 320 -8.16 7.91 39.47
C GLY A 320 -7.41 9.04 40.19
N LYS A 321 -6.42 8.72 41.04
CA LYS A 321 -5.68 9.73 41.80
C LYS A 321 -4.57 10.36 40.98
N GLU A 322 -4.36 11.66 41.23
CA GLU A 322 -3.20 12.37 40.69
C GLU A 322 -1.91 11.87 41.38
N VAL A 323 -0.97 11.40 40.56
CA VAL A 323 0.35 10.95 41.02
C VAL A 323 1.35 12.10 41.02
N ARG A 324 1.32 12.93 39.96
CA ARG A 324 2.17 14.12 39.82
C ARG A 324 1.62 15.06 38.76
N LYS A 325 2.08 16.31 38.76
CA LYS A 325 1.87 17.27 37.67
C LYS A 325 3.13 17.47 36.84
N TRP A 326 2.96 17.74 35.54
CA TRP A 326 4.05 18.07 34.62
C TRP A 326 3.65 19.24 33.74
N LYS A 327 4.57 20.19 33.46
CA LYS A 327 4.32 21.21 32.42
C LYS A 327 4.05 20.55 31.07
N ALA A 328 2.92 20.90 30.45
CA ALA A 328 2.51 20.30 29.19
C ALA A 328 3.52 20.57 28.06
N THR A 329 4.17 21.74 28.06
CA THR A 329 5.20 22.10 27.09
C THR A 329 6.44 21.23 27.18
N GLU A 330 6.89 20.89 28.39
CA GLU A 330 8.08 20.04 28.60
C GLU A 330 7.80 18.60 28.13
N LEU A 331 6.59 18.10 28.39
CA LEU A 331 6.19 16.77 27.94
C LEU A 331 6.02 16.71 26.41
N PHE A 332 5.49 17.76 25.79
CA PHE A 332 5.43 17.88 24.34
C PHE A 332 6.82 17.96 23.71
N ASP A 333 7.73 18.72 24.30
CA ASP A 333 9.11 18.79 23.85
C ASP A 333 9.76 17.40 23.92
N LEU A 334 9.55 16.65 25.00
CA LEU A 334 10.05 15.28 25.12
C LEU A 334 9.56 14.37 23.98
N ILE A 335 8.28 14.45 23.61
CA ILE A 335 7.72 13.71 22.47
C ILE A 335 8.45 14.07 21.18
N CYS A 336 8.58 15.37 20.88
CA CYS A 336 9.20 15.83 19.65
C CYS A 336 10.68 15.47 19.53
N ILE A 337 11.45 15.57 20.64
CA ILE A 337 12.88 15.22 20.65
C ILE A 337 13.05 13.72 20.36
N ASN A 338 12.24 12.84 20.98
CA ASN A 338 12.33 11.40 20.73
C ASN A 338 11.87 11.04 19.32
N ALA A 339 10.76 11.61 18.84
CA ALA A 339 10.28 11.40 17.47
C ALA A 339 11.31 11.83 16.41
N TRP A 340 12.01 12.95 16.64
CA TRP A 340 13.10 13.41 15.79
C TRP A 340 14.28 12.44 15.76
N GLU A 341 14.63 11.88 16.92
CA GLU A 341 15.82 11.02 17.06
C GLU A 341 15.58 9.59 16.57
N THR A 342 14.42 9.00 16.87
CA THR A 342 14.14 7.57 16.62
C THR A 342 13.01 7.32 15.61
N GLY A 343 12.30 8.36 15.18
CA GLY A 343 11.06 8.23 14.38
C GLY A 343 9.81 7.84 15.18
N ASP A 344 9.92 7.80 16.51
CA ASP A 344 8.90 7.35 17.45
C ASP A 344 9.01 8.18 18.75
N PRO A 345 7.92 8.47 19.48
CA PRO A 345 6.55 8.08 19.17
C PRO A 345 5.87 9.00 18.15
N GLY A 346 4.88 8.48 17.44
CA GLY A 346 3.87 9.29 16.75
C GLY A 346 2.88 9.93 17.73
N ILE A 347 1.96 10.74 17.20
CA ILE A 347 0.85 11.31 17.95
C ILE A 347 -0.48 10.79 17.41
N ILE A 348 -1.36 10.35 18.32
CA ILE A 348 -2.75 9.99 18.04
C ILE A 348 -3.66 11.06 18.68
N TYR A 349 -4.42 11.79 17.86
CA TYR A 349 -5.37 12.80 18.34
C TYR A 349 -6.67 12.10 18.75
N ILE A 350 -6.69 11.60 19.99
CA ILE A 350 -7.67 10.59 20.42
C ILE A 350 -9.11 11.12 20.44
N ASP A 351 -9.28 12.41 20.73
CA ASP A 351 -10.60 13.06 20.73
C ASP A 351 -11.10 13.25 19.29
N GLU A 352 -10.22 13.53 18.33
CA GLU A 352 -10.57 13.63 16.91
C GLU A 352 -11.02 12.28 16.33
N ILE A 353 -10.36 11.20 16.74
CA ILE A 353 -10.78 9.84 16.41
C ILE A 353 -12.17 9.56 16.98
N ASN A 354 -12.41 9.83 18.27
CA ASN A 354 -13.67 9.50 18.91
C ASN A 354 -14.83 10.41 18.50
N ARG A 355 -14.58 11.66 18.08
CA ARG A 355 -15.57 12.50 17.38
C ARG A 355 -16.13 11.84 16.12
N HIS A 356 -15.36 10.96 15.49
CA HIS A 356 -15.71 10.23 14.28
C HIS A 356 -15.97 8.73 14.53
N ASN A 357 -16.10 8.30 15.78
CA ASN A 357 -16.43 6.92 16.10
C ASN A 357 -17.87 6.63 15.62
N PRO A 358 -18.08 5.67 14.70
CA PRO A 358 -19.41 5.38 14.18
C PRO A 358 -20.32 4.68 15.21
N THR A 359 -19.74 4.02 16.23
CA THR A 359 -20.45 3.17 17.20
C THR A 359 -20.08 3.54 18.65
N PRO A 360 -20.30 4.80 19.08
CA PRO A 360 -19.86 5.28 20.38
C PRO A 360 -20.56 4.59 21.57
N GLU A 361 -21.78 4.07 21.38
CA GLU A 361 -22.49 3.30 22.42
C GLU A 361 -21.89 1.91 22.66
N ILE A 362 -21.11 1.38 21.70
CA ILE A 362 -20.43 0.08 21.84
C ILE A 362 -19.13 0.22 22.63
N GLY A 363 -18.42 1.33 22.45
CA GLY A 363 -17.20 1.60 23.20
C GLY A 363 -16.45 2.83 22.68
N THR A 364 -15.41 3.20 23.43
CA THR A 364 -14.45 4.24 23.05
C THR A 364 -13.28 3.61 22.30
N ILE A 365 -12.83 4.27 21.23
CA ILE A 365 -11.64 3.86 20.49
C ILE A 365 -10.41 4.35 21.27
N GLU A 366 -9.57 3.41 21.72
CA GLU A 366 -8.38 3.70 22.54
C GLU A 366 -7.06 3.39 21.82
N ALA A 367 -7.13 2.72 20.68
CA ALA A 367 -5.97 2.29 19.90
C ALA A 367 -6.27 2.25 18.39
N THR A 368 -5.21 2.02 17.62
CA THR A 368 -5.26 1.80 16.17
C THR A 368 -4.44 0.56 15.83
N ASN A 369 -4.63 0.01 14.65
CA ASN A 369 -3.77 -1.01 14.07
C ASN A 369 -2.28 -0.55 13.92
N PRO A 370 -1.32 -1.45 13.60
CA PRO A 370 0.10 -1.15 13.43
C PRO A 370 0.48 0.03 12.53
N CYS A 371 -0.35 0.33 11.54
CA CYS A 371 -0.07 1.31 10.50
C CYS A 371 -0.78 2.68 10.74
N GLY A 372 -1.66 2.78 11.74
CA GLY A 372 -2.29 4.03 12.16
C GLY A 372 -3.52 4.48 11.38
N GLU A 373 -3.94 3.74 10.35
CA GLU A 373 -5.10 4.02 9.49
C GLU A 373 -6.41 3.43 10.00
N GLU A 374 -6.38 2.45 10.89
CA GLU A 374 -7.59 1.81 11.44
C GLU A 374 -7.70 2.03 12.95
N PRO A 375 -8.28 3.17 13.39
CA PRO A 375 -8.78 3.33 14.74
C PRO A 375 -9.96 2.38 14.97
N LEU A 376 -9.77 1.43 15.89
CA LEU A 376 -10.69 0.31 16.07
C LEU A 376 -11.02 0.12 17.55
N LEU A 377 -12.23 -0.36 17.81
CA LEU A 377 -12.64 -0.85 19.11
C LEU A 377 -11.93 -2.17 19.44
N PRO A 378 -11.85 -2.55 20.72
CA PRO A 378 -11.36 -3.87 21.12
C PRO A 378 -12.02 -5.01 20.33
N TYR A 379 -11.18 -5.94 19.86
CA TYR A 379 -11.52 -7.10 19.04
C TYR A 379 -12.01 -6.80 17.62
N GLU A 380 -12.01 -5.56 17.13
CA GLU A 380 -12.29 -5.31 15.73
C GLU A 380 -11.11 -5.68 14.82
N SER A 381 -11.44 -6.01 13.58
CA SER A 381 -10.49 -6.40 12.53
C SER A 381 -10.47 -5.42 11.36
N CYS A 382 -9.37 -5.48 10.63
CA CYS A 382 -9.04 -4.58 9.53
C CYS A 382 -9.18 -5.32 8.18
N ASN A 383 -10.31 -5.11 7.50
CA ASN A 383 -10.63 -5.70 6.19
C ASN A 383 -10.39 -4.66 5.10
N LEU A 384 -9.26 -4.77 4.39
CA LEU A 384 -8.75 -3.69 3.54
C LEU A 384 -8.63 -4.09 2.08
N GLY A 385 -8.75 -3.09 1.21
CA GLY A 385 -8.37 -3.17 -0.18
C GLY A 385 -8.08 -1.79 -0.75
N SER A 386 -7.49 -1.72 -1.93
CA SER A 386 -7.09 -0.44 -2.51
C SER A 386 -7.33 -0.37 -4.02
N ILE A 387 -7.93 0.74 -4.44
CA ILE A 387 -8.17 1.07 -5.84
C ILE A 387 -6.91 1.66 -6.45
N ASN A 388 -6.52 1.17 -7.63
CA ASN A 388 -5.40 1.69 -8.38
C ASN A 388 -5.82 2.88 -9.27
N LEU A 389 -5.55 4.11 -8.83
CA LEU A 389 -5.99 5.30 -9.54
C LEU A 389 -5.44 5.43 -10.96
N THR A 390 -4.30 4.80 -11.26
CA THR A 390 -3.70 4.79 -12.61
C THR A 390 -4.55 4.07 -13.67
N LYS A 391 -5.53 3.26 -13.25
CA LYS A 391 -6.42 2.52 -14.17
C LYS A 391 -7.64 3.32 -14.64
N PHE A 392 -7.81 4.54 -14.13
CA PHE A 392 -9.00 5.36 -14.38
C PHE A 392 -8.67 6.63 -15.15
N ILE A 393 -7.57 6.64 -15.92
CA ILE A 393 -7.23 7.78 -16.78
C ILE A 393 -7.57 7.43 -18.24
N LYS A 394 -8.40 8.27 -18.85
CA LYS A 394 -8.72 8.23 -20.28
C LYS A 394 -8.59 9.63 -20.86
N ASN A 395 -7.78 9.78 -21.90
CA ASN A 395 -7.51 11.09 -22.55
C ASN A 395 -7.11 12.19 -21.55
N ARG A 396 -6.26 11.85 -20.57
CA ARG A 396 -5.82 12.74 -19.48
C ARG A 396 -6.94 13.29 -18.59
N LYS A 397 -8.06 12.57 -18.50
CA LYS A 397 -9.16 12.85 -17.56
C LYS A 397 -9.50 11.59 -16.79
N ILE A 398 -10.10 11.77 -15.62
CA ILE A 398 -10.58 10.66 -14.80
C ILE A 398 -11.85 10.08 -15.41
N ASP A 399 -11.88 8.75 -15.55
CA ASP A 399 -13.05 7.97 -15.90
C ASP A 399 -13.88 7.69 -14.64
N TRP A 400 -14.75 8.65 -14.32
CA TRP A 400 -15.56 8.62 -13.09
C TRP A 400 -16.58 7.48 -13.05
N ASP A 401 -17.10 7.07 -14.21
CA ASP A 401 -18.07 5.98 -14.29
C ASP A 401 -17.40 4.64 -13.99
N GLU A 402 -16.22 4.39 -14.56
CA GLU A 402 -15.46 3.17 -14.27
C GLU A 402 -14.95 3.16 -12.82
N LEU A 403 -14.56 4.32 -12.28
CA LEU A 403 -14.20 4.45 -10.87
C LEU A 403 -15.39 4.14 -9.96
N LYS A 404 -16.59 4.64 -10.29
CA LYS A 404 -17.83 4.34 -9.55
C LYS A 404 -18.07 2.84 -9.48
N ASN A 405 -18.09 2.17 -10.63
CA ASN A 405 -18.33 0.72 -10.71
C ASN A 405 -17.28 -0.05 -9.90
N THR A 406 -16.01 0.36 -9.98
CA THR A 406 -14.94 -0.28 -9.19
C THR A 406 -15.16 -0.09 -7.69
N VAL A 407 -15.53 1.10 -7.23
CA VAL A 407 -15.82 1.36 -5.81
C VAL A 407 -16.94 0.46 -5.31
N GLU A 408 -18.05 0.38 -6.04
CA GLU A 408 -19.22 -0.42 -5.67
C GLU A 408 -18.87 -1.90 -5.51
N ILE A 409 -18.22 -2.50 -6.51
CA ILE A 409 -17.82 -3.92 -6.45
C ILE A 409 -16.73 -4.16 -5.38
N SER A 410 -15.82 -3.19 -5.16
CA SER A 410 -14.79 -3.30 -4.11
C SER A 410 -15.39 -3.27 -2.71
N VAL A 411 -16.42 -2.44 -2.47
CA VAL A 411 -17.14 -2.44 -1.18
C VAL A 411 -17.81 -3.79 -0.94
N ARG A 412 -18.44 -4.36 -1.98
CA ARG A 412 -19.04 -5.71 -1.89
C ARG A 412 -18.01 -6.78 -1.57
N PHE A 413 -16.88 -6.77 -2.29
CA PHE A 413 -15.77 -7.68 -2.05
C PHE A 413 -15.32 -7.64 -0.58
N LEU A 414 -15.13 -6.44 -0.03
CA LEU A 414 -14.67 -6.28 1.35
C LEU A 414 -15.74 -6.67 2.39
N ASP A 415 -17.03 -6.48 2.07
CA ASP A 415 -18.12 -6.97 2.92
C ASP A 415 -18.16 -8.50 2.93
N ASP A 416 -18.03 -9.14 1.77
CA ASP A 416 -18.03 -10.61 1.67
C ASP A 416 -16.81 -11.24 2.34
N VAL A 417 -15.67 -10.55 2.33
CA VAL A 417 -14.48 -10.95 3.11
C VAL A 417 -14.83 -11.16 4.58
N ILE A 418 -15.70 -10.34 5.19
CA ILE A 418 -16.10 -10.52 6.61
C ILE A 418 -16.81 -11.86 6.82
N ASP A 419 -17.64 -12.26 5.86
CA ASP A 419 -18.49 -13.45 5.99
C ASP A 419 -17.68 -14.75 5.80
N VAL A 420 -16.70 -14.75 4.89
CA VAL A 420 -15.88 -15.95 4.59
C VAL A 420 -14.61 -16.08 5.43
N ASN A 421 -14.27 -15.06 6.21
CA ASN A 421 -13.03 -15.02 6.98
C ASN A 421 -13.04 -16.01 8.15
N ARG A 422 -11.91 -16.70 8.35
CA ARG A 422 -11.66 -17.55 9.52
C ARG A 422 -10.87 -16.78 10.57
N PHE A 423 -11.57 -16.28 11.57
CA PHE A 423 -10.95 -15.52 12.65
C PHE A 423 -10.25 -16.45 13.65
N PRO A 424 -9.05 -16.09 14.13
CA PRO A 424 -8.30 -16.91 15.08
C PRO A 424 -8.90 -16.90 16.50
N VAL A 425 -9.75 -15.91 16.79
CA VAL A 425 -10.31 -15.63 18.12
C VAL A 425 -11.80 -15.31 17.97
N LYS A 426 -12.67 -15.92 18.79
CA LYS A 426 -14.14 -15.82 18.65
C LYS A 426 -14.68 -14.42 18.93
N GLU A 427 -14.07 -13.72 19.88
CA GLU A 427 -14.39 -12.35 20.24
C GLU A 427 -14.16 -11.41 19.04
N ILE A 428 -13.12 -11.69 18.25
CA ILE A 428 -12.82 -10.94 17.03
C ILE A 428 -13.86 -11.19 15.96
N GLU A 429 -14.23 -12.45 15.74
CA GLU A 429 -15.31 -12.81 14.81
C GLU A 429 -16.59 -12.08 15.16
N LYS A 430 -17.00 -12.16 16.43
CA LYS A 430 -18.21 -11.54 16.93
C LYS A 430 -18.19 -10.02 16.69
N MET A 431 -17.18 -9.32 17.20
CA MET A 431 -17.13 -7.86 17.10
C MET A 431 -17.01 -7.39 15.64
N THR A 432 -16.24 -8.11 14.81
CA THR A 432 -16.13 -7.79 13.38
C THR A 432 -17.47 -7.94 12.68
N LYS A 433 -18.22 -9.03 12.92
CA LYS A 433 -19.54 -9.24 12.32
C LYS A 433 -20.59 -8.27 12.84
N GLU A 434 -20.46 -7.81 14.08
CA GLU A 434 -21.40 -6.87 14.70
C GLU A 434 -21.30 -5.43 14.14
N ASN A 435 -20.09 -4.96 13.81
CA ASN A 435 -19.88 -3.60 13.28
C ASN A 435 -19.59 -3.57 11.77
N ARG A 436 -19.15 -4.69 11.19
CA ARG A 436 -18.84 -4.87 9.76
C ARG A 436 -17.96 -3.76 9.17
N LYS A 437 -16.93 -3.32 9.91
CA LYS A 437 -16.00 -2.29 9.45
C LYS A 437 -15.14 -2.80 8.29
N ILE A 438 -15.05 -2.00 7.24
CA ILE A 438 -14.17 -2.22 6.10
C ILE A 438 -13.36 -0.95 5.82
N GLY A 439 -12.26 -1.11 5.10
CA GLY A 439 -11.36 -0.01 4.72
C GLY A 439 -10.99 -0.08 3.24
N LEU A 440 -11.78 0.57 2.39
CA LEU A 440 -11.46 0.81 1.00
C LEU A 440 -10.57 2.06 0.88
N GLY A 441 -9.35 1.85 0.39
CA GLY A 441 -8.39 2.91 0.12
C GLY A 441 -8.02 3.04 -1.36
N ILE A 442 -6.92 3.74 -1.60
CA ILE A 442 -6.37 3.99 -2.93
C ILE A 442 -4.87 3.72 -2.95
N MET A 443 -4.33 3.56 -4.15
CA MET A 443 -2.91 3.57 -4.47
C MET A 443 -2.68 4.23 -5.83
N GLY A 444 -1.42 4.52 -6.16
CA GLY A 444 -1.08 5.14 -7.43
C GLY A 444 -1.34 6.64 -7.48
N TRP A 445 -1.46 7.33 -6.34
CA TRP A 445 -1.75 8.77 -6.31
C TRP A 445 -0.65 9.61 -6.96
N ALA A 446 0.63 9.35 -6.66
CA ALA A 446 1.73 10.08 -7.28
C ALA A 446 1.77 9.83 -8.80
N ASP A 447 1.54 8.59 -9.24
CA ASP A 447 1.54 8.25 -10.66
C ASP A 447 0.35 8.87 -11.41
N LEU A 448 -0.84 8.94 -10.78
CA LEU A 448 -1.99 9.66 -11.32
C LEU A 448 -1.62 11.13 -11.58
N LEU A 449 -1.02 11.79 -10.59
CA LEU A 449 -0.55 13.18 -10.72
C LEU A 449 0.50 13.31 -11.83
N PHE A 450 1.44 12.37 -11.92
CA PHE A 450 2.44 12.34 -12.99
C PHE A 450 1.79 12.23 -14.36
N GLU A 451 0.78 11.37 -14.54
CA GLU A 451 0.08 11.21 -15.82
C GLU A 451 -0.67 12.49 -16.20
N LEU A 452 -1.37 13.11 -15.25
CA LEU A 452 -2.11 14.35 -15.47
C LEU A 452 -1.18 15.56 -15.68
N GLY A 453 0.06 15.51 -15.16
CA GLY A 453 1.02 16.61 -15.21
C GLY A 453 0.83 17.61 -14.08
N ILE A 454 0.33 17.16 -12.93
CA ILE A 454 0.00 18.00 -11.78
C ILE A 454 1.09 17.82 -10.72
N PRO A 455 1.76 18.90 -10.25
CA PRO A 455 2.72 18.80 -9.15
C PRO A 455 2.08 18.34 -7.84
N TYR A 456 2.72 17.40 -7.14
CA TYR A 456 2.28 16.98 -5.80
C TYR A 456 2.38 18.14 -4.81
N GLY A 457 1.27 18.44 -4.11
CA GLY A 457 1.22 19.53 -3.14
C GLY A 457 0.84 20.90 -3.73
N SER A 458 0.54 20.96 -5.03
CA SER A 458 -0.12 22.12 -5.63
C SER A 458 -1.59 22.23 -5.19
N GLU A 459 -2.16 23.44 -5.28
CA GLU A 459 -3.59 23.66 -5.04
C GLU A 459 -4.48 22.78 -5.94
N GLU A 460 -4.06 22.56 -7.19
CA GLU A 460 -4.74 21.64 -8.10
C GLU A 460 -4.71 20.20 -7.59
N SER A 461 -3.56 19.71 -7.09
CA SER A 461 -3.46 18.37 -6.50
C SER A 461 -4.31 18.21 -5.25
N TYR A 462 -4.41 19.23 -4.39
CA TYR A 462 -5.26 19.19 -3.20
C TYR A 462 -6.75 19.18 -3.57
N LYS A 463 -7.15 19.99 -4.55
CA LYS A 463 -8.52 19.98 -5.07
C LYS A 463 -8.88 18.61 -5.64
N LEU A 464 -8.00 18.03 -6.46
CA LEU A 464 -8.22 16.72 -7.05
C LEU A 464 -8.28 15.60 -6.00
N ALA A 465 -7.38 15.61 -5.01
CA ALA A 465 -7.41 14.66 -3.89
C ALA A 465 -8.74 14.72 -3.14
N SER A 466 -9.21 15.94 -2.85
CA SER A 466 -10.51 16.18 -2.22
C SER A 466 -11.67 15.65 -3.07
N GLU A 467 -11.67 15.90 -4.38
CA GLU A 467 -12.74 15.46 -5.29
C GLU A 467 -12.79 13.93 -5.40
N ILE A 468 -11.64 13.27 -5.62
CA ILE A 468 -11.57 11.81 -5.74
C ILE A 468 -11.99 11.14 -4.44
N MET A 469 -11.43 11.56 -3.30
CA MET A 469 -11.71 10.88 -2.04
C MET A 469 -13.16 11.08 -1.60
N LYS A 470 -13.71 12.29 -1.80
CA LYS A 470 -15.14 12.56 -1.59
C LYS A 470 -16.01 11.65 -2.45
N PHE A 471 -15.70 11.54 -3.75
CA PHE A 471 -16.44 10.68 -4.67
C PHE A 471 -16.41 9.20 -4.26
N ILE A 472 -15.24 8.69 -3.86
CA ILE A 472 -15.09 7.31 -3.38
C ILE A 472 -15.90 7.09 -2.11
N ASN A 473 -15.81 7.99 -1.12
CA ASN A 473 -16.52 7.84 0.15
C ASN A 473 -18.04 7.92 -0.02
N GLU A 474 -18.55 8.87 -0.81
CA GLU A 474 -19.99 9.01 -1.07
C GLU A 474 -20.54 7.83 -1.90
N THR A 475 -19.76 7.31 -2.85
CA THR A 475 -20.15 6.11 -3.62
C THR A 475 -20.14 4.87 -2.74
N ALA A 476 -19.10 4.69 -1.91
CA ALA A 476 -19.03 3.58 -0.98
C ALA A 476 -20.15 3.62 0.08
N PHE A 477 -20.51 4.81 0.57
CA PHE A 477 -21.63 4.99 1.48
C PHE A 477 -22.96 4.60 0.81
N ARG A 478 -23.27 5.14 -0.37
CA ARG A 478 -24.50 4.81 -1.11
C ARG A 478 -24.60 3.32 -1.43
N TYR A 479 -23.49 2.69 -1.80
CA TYR A 479 -23.47 1.28 -2.08
C TYR A 479 -23.61 0.42 -0.81
N SER A 480 -23.03 0.84 0.32
CA SER A 480 -23.24 0.19 1.61
C SER A 480 -24.70 0.31 2.10
N VAL A 481 -25.40 1.41 1.78
CA VAL A 481 -26.86 1.52 1.98
C VAL A 481 -27.61 0.48 1.12
N TYR A 482 -27.24 0.36 -0.16
CA TYR A 482 -27.81 -0.68 -1.04
C TYR A 482 -27.57 -2.09 -0.51
N LEU A 483 -26.34 -2.43 -0.11
CA LEU A 483 -26.02 -3.71 0.52
C LEU A 483 -26.82 -3.91 1.81
N GLY A 484 -27.02 -2.86 2.62
CA GLY A 484 -27.82 -2.93 3.83
C GLY A 484 -29.28 -3.30 3.54
N LYS A 485 -29.82 -2.86 2.41
CA LYS A 485 -31.19 -3.21 1.97
C LYS A 485 -31.30 -4.67 1.55
N ILE A 486 -30.29 -5.21 0.85
CA ILE A 486 -30.36 -6.58 0.29
C ILE A 486 -29.77 -7.66 1.20
N LYS A 487 -28.79 -7.32 2.05
CA LYS A 487 -28.09 -8.23 2.97
C LYS A 487 -28.41 -7.96 4.46
N GLY A 488 -29.12 -6.87 4.76
CA GLY A 488 -29.35 -6.39 6.13
C GLY A 488 -28.25 -5.44 6.61
N SER A 489 -28.62 -4.49 7.48
CA SER A 489 -27.69 -3.57 8.13
C SER A 489 -26.69 -4.29 9.05
N PHE A 490 -25.55 -3.67 9.39
CA PHE A 490 -24.68 -4.23 10.42
C PHE A 490 -25.43 -4.36 11.77
N PRO A 491 -25.20 -5.41 12.56
CA PRO A 491 -25.97 -5.67 13.78
C PRO A 491 -26.05 -4.52 14.79
N ASN A 492 -24.96 -3.76 14.98
CA ASN A 492 -24.95 -2.60 15.89
C ASN A 492 -25.47 -1.29 15.26
N PHE A 493 -26.18 -1.35 14.13
CA PHE A 493 -26.68 -0.15 13.42
C PHE A 493 -27.54 0.76 14.29
N GLU A 494 -28.44 0.20 15.11
CA GLU A 494 -29.29 0.96 16.04
C GLU A 494 -28.52 1.62 17.21
N LYS A 495 -27.24 1.27 17.39
CA LYS A 495 -26.35 1.84 18.40
C LYS A 495 -25.29 2.76 17.78
N SER A 496 -25.48 3.09 16.50
CA SER A 496 -24.54 3.86 15.69
C SER A 496 -25.01 5.30 15.48
N ILE A 497 -24.09 6.16 15.06
CA ILE A 497 -24.39 7.55 14.68
C ILE A 497 -25.27 7.67 13.43
N TYR A 498 -25.55 6.56 12.73
CA TYR A 498 -26.33 6.50 11.50
C TYR A 498 -27.82 6.22 11.75
N ARG A 499 -28.18 5.82 12.98
CA ARG A 499 -29.58 5.61 13.36
C ARG A 499 -30.41 6.86 13.06
N GLY A 500 -31.52 6.66 12.35
CA GLY A 500 -32.43 7.74 11.94
C GLY A 500 -31.90 8.68 10.85
N LYS A 501 -30.68 8.44 10.31
CA LYS A 501 -30.13 9.20 9.17
C LYS A 501 -30.27 8.47 7.84
N VAL A 502 -30.30 7.14 7.88
CA VAL A 502 -30.56 6.24 6.74
C VAL A 502 -31.40 5.07 7.23
N ASP A 503 -32.11 4.41 6.33
CA ASP A 503 -32.93 3.24 6.68
C ASP A 503 -32.09 1.97 6.81
N TYR A 504 -31.03 1.86 6.00
CA TYR A 504 -30.15 0.71 5.96
C TYR A 504 -28.70 1.14 5.83
N LEU A 505 -27.78 0.40 6.44
CA LEU A 505 -26.35 0.56 6.22
C LEU A 505 -25.61 -0.74 6.54
N ARG A 506 -24.87 -1.28 5.58
CA ARG A 506 -24.18 -2.56 5.73
C ARG A 506 -22.92 -2.49 6.59
N ASN A 507 -22.17 -1.38 6.52
CA ASN A 507 -20.84 -1.27 7.11
C ASN A 507 -20.71 -0.01 7.95
N ALA A 508 -20.27 -0.13 9.22
CA ALA A 508 -20.10 1.03 10.10
C ALA A 508 -19.03 2.02 9.58
N THR A 509 -17.99 1.53 8.91
CA THR A 509 -17.00 2.33 8.18
C THR A 509 -16.73 1.70 6.82
N ARG A 510 -16.38 2.53 5.83
CA ARG A 510 -16.18 2.09 4.45
C ARG A 510 -14.79 2.44 3.91
N THR A 511 -14.25 3.60 4.26
CA THR A 511 -13.00 4.10 3.66
C THR A 511 -11.86 4.29 4.66
N THR A 512 -10.65 3.98 4.19
CA THR A 512 -9.38 4.16 4.91
C THR A 512 -8.26 4.44 3.92
N ILE A 513 -7.16 5.05 4.35
CA ILE A 513 -5.95 5.15 3.50
C ILE A 513 -4.84 4.34 4.15
N ALA A 514 -4.73 3.09 3.72
CA ALA A 514 -3.72 2.15 4.19
C ALA A 514 -2.41 2.25 3.36
N PRO A 515 -1.27 1.83 3.93
CA PRO A 515 -0.06 1.69 3.14
C PRO A 515 -0.19 0.52 2.18
N THR A 516 0.11 0.74 0.90
CA THR A 516 -0.05 -0.29 -0.13
C THR A 516 1.28 -0.87 -0.60
N GLY A 517 2.33 -0.86 0.24
CA GLY A 517 3.70 -1.20 -0.16
C GLY A 517 3.86 -2.48 -0.99
N THR A 518 3.22 -3.60 -0.62
CA THR A 518 3.35 -4.84 -1.41
C THR A 518 2.39 -4.90 -2.60
N ILE A 519 1.13 -4.50 -2.41
CA ILE A 519 0.11 -4.56 -3.49
C ILE A 519 0.32 -3.48 -4.56
N GLY A 520 0.94 -2.35 -4.21
CA GLY A 520 1.40 -1.32 -5.13
C GLY A 520 2.50 -1.83 -6.05
N ILE A 521 3.42 -2.68 -5.55
CA ILE A 521 4.42 -3.34 -6.39
C ILE A 521 3.76 -4.36 -7.33
N ILE A 522 2.78 -5.14 -6.84
CA ILE A 522 2.01 -6.06 -7.70
C ILE A 522 1.28 -5.28 -8.81
N ALA A 523 0.66 -4.16 -8.45
CA ALA A 523 -0.05 -3.27 -9.37
C ALA A 523 0.87 -2.36 -10.21
N ASN A 524 2.19 -2.38 -9.94
CA ASN A 524 3.21 -1.57 -10.57
C ASN A 524 2.93 -0.05 -10.49
N CYS A 525 2.59 0.43 -9.30
CA CYS A 525 2.28 1.83 -8.99
C CYS A 525 2.76 2.24 -7.59
N SER A 526 2.72 3.55 -7.33
CA SER A 526 3.08 4.23 -6.09
C SER A 526 2.19 3.83 -4.92
N SER A 527 2.77 3.83 -3.72
CA SER A 527 2.09 3.37 -2.51
C SER A 527 1.10 4.41 -1.97
N GLY A 528 -0.14 4.00 -1.75
CA GLY A 528 -1.16 4.81 -1.09
C GLY A 528 -1.29 6.20 -1.71
N ILE A 529 -1.19 7.20 -0.83
CA ILE A 529 -1.11 8.63 -1.17
C ILE A 529 0.31 9.18 -1.06
N GLU A 530 1.32 8.33 -0.92
CA GLU A 530 2.71 8.77 -0.78
C GLU A 530 3.22 9.38 -2.10
N PRO A 531 4.04 10.44 -2.04
CA PRO A 531 4.84 10.84 -3.19
C PRO A 531 5.81 9.71 -3.58
N ALA A 532 6.33 9.74 -4.80
CA ALA A 532 7.33 8.76 -5.22
C ALA A 532 8.55 8.81 -4.29
N PHE A 533 9.05 7.65 -3.87
CA PHE A 533 10.29 7.62 -3.08
C PHE A 533 11.49 8.00 -3.94
N ALA A 534 11.56 7.44 -5.15
CA ALA A 534 12.56 7.72 -6.18
C ALA A 534 11.93 7.55 -7.56
N ILE A 535 12.45 8.25 -8.57
CA ILE A 535 11.97 8.14 -9.96
C ILE A 535 12.58 6.92 -10.67
N ALA A 536 13.84 6.58 -10.36
CA ALA A 536 14.47 5.33 -10.79
C ALA A 536 15.39 4.82 -9.68
N TYR A 537 15.54 3.50 -9.57
CA TYR A 537 16.44 2.85 -8.61
C TYR A 537 16.84 1.44 -9.08
N ILE A 538 17.94 0.92 -8.53
CA ILE A 538 18.37 -0.46 -8.77
C ILE A 538 17.85 -1.37 -7.67
N ARG A 539 17.33 -2.53 -8.04
CA ARG A 539 16.88 -3.56 -7.11
C ARG A 539 17.64 -4.87 -7.36
N LYS A 540 18.25 -5.42 -6.32
CA LYS A 540 18.88 -6.75 -6.36
C LYS A 540 17.81 -7.84 -6.32
N ILE A 541 17.80 -8.74 -7.31
CA ILE A 541 16.88 -9.89 -7.40
C ILE A 541 17.66 -11.19 -7.10
N LEU A 542 16.95 -12.26 -6.72
CA LEU A 542 17.51 -13.61 -6.56
C LEU A 542 18.29 -14.02 -7.82
N GLY A 543 19.47 -14.62 -7.63
CA GLY A 543 20.40 -14.97 -8.71
C GLY A 543 21.53 -13.94 -8.92
N GLY A 544 21.61 -12.90 -8.08
CA GLY A 544 22.68 -11.89 -8.16
C GLY A 544 22.48 -10.87 -9.28
N THR A 545 21.30 -10.83 -9.90
CA THR A 545 21.00 -9.91 -10.99
C THR A 545 20.41 -8.61 -10.46
N ASP A 546 21.02 -7.50 -10.83
CA ASP A 546 20.55 -6.15 -10.53
C ASP A 546 19.57 -5.68 -11.62
N PHE A 547 18.40 -5.17 -11.20
CA PHE A 547 17.36 -4.70 -12.10
C PHE A 547 17.14 -3.20 -11.95
N LEU A 548 17.35 -2.45 -13.03
CA LEU A 548 17.00 -1.04 -13.09
C LEU A 548 15.48 -0.89 -13.20
N GLU A 549 14.89 -0.28 -12.19
CA GLU A 549 13.48 0.05 -12.15
C GLU A 549 13.30 1.55 -12.38
N ILE A 550 12.51 1.91 -13.39
CA ILE A 550 12.16 3.29 -13.72
C ILE A 550 10.66 3.42 -13.53
N ASN A 551 10.20 4.51 -12.92
CA ASN A 551 8.79 4.82 -12.83
C ASN A 551 8.15 4.73 -14.23
N PRO A 552 7.08 3.93 -14.43
CA PRO A 552 6.53 3.67 -15.77
C PRO A 552 6.03 4.93 -16.48
N VAL A 553 5.45 5.86 -15.73
CA VAL A 553 4.94 7.14 -16.26
C VAL A 553 6.10 8.02 -16.71
N PHE A 554 7.16 8.07 -15.91
CA PHE A 554 8.39 8.79 -16.26
C PHE A 554 9.10 8.15 -17.46
N GLU A 555 9.23 6.82 -17.52
CA GLU A 555 9.86 6.14 -18.66
C GLU A 555 9.13 6.51 -19.96
N LYS A 556 7.79 6.50 -19.95
CA LYS A 556 6.98 6.87 -21.10
C LYS A 556 7.19 8.34 -21.50
N LYS A 557 6.97 9.28 -20.58
CA LYS A 557 7.11 10.73 -20.87
C LYS A 557 8.55 11.08 -21.27
N GLY A 558 9.51 10.41 -20.65
CA GLY A 558 10.93 10.61 -20.90
C GLY A 558 11.33 10.23 -22.34
N LYS A 559 10.76 9.14 -22.86
CA LYS A 559 10.92 8.75 -24.28
C LYS A 559 10.25 9.75 -25.22
N GLU A 560 8.99 10.12 -24.95
CA GLU A 560 8.23 11.08 -25.76
C GLU A 560 8.96 12.44 -25.87
N LYS A 561 9.55 12.91 -24.77
CA LYS A 561 10.29 14.17 -24.71
C LYS A 561 11.78 14.04 -25.06
N LYS A 562 12.26 12.84 -25.41
CA LYS A 562 13.67 12.52 -25.71
C LYS A 562 14.66 12.98 -24.62
N ILE A 563 14.25 12.87 -23.35
CA ILE A 563 15.07 13.26 -22.18
C ILE A 563 15.76 12.07 -21.51
N LEU A 564 15.46 10.83 -21.92
CA LEU A 564 16.15 9.65 -21.37
C LEU A 564 17.47 9.44 -22.08
N SER A 565 18.57 9.57 -21.34
CA SER A 565 19.91 9.16 -21.76
C SER A 565 20.58 8.34 -20.65
N PRO A 566 21.65 7.58 -20.96
CA PRO A 566 22.39 6.79 -19.97
C PRO A 566 22.93 7.63 -18.82
N SER A 567 23.52 8.79 -19.13
CA SER A 567 24.01 9.73 -18.13
C SER A 567 22.89 10.24 -17.23
N ILE A 568 21.75 10.61 -17.81
CA ILE A 568 20.59 11.10 -17.04
C ILE A 568 20.04 10.00 -16.14
N LEU A 569 19.86 8.77 -16.64
CA LEU A 569 19.39 7.65 -15.82
C LEU A 569 20.35 7.33 -14.68
N LYS A 570 21.66 7.39 -14.93
CA LYS A 570 22.71 7.21 -13.93
C LYS A 570 22.63 8.27 -12.83
N GLU A 571 22.41 9.54 -13.20
CA GLU A 571 22.18 10.64 -12.26
C GLU A 571 20.89 10.42 -11.45
N ILE A 572 19.78 10.02 -12.09
CA ILE A 572 18.49 9.74 -11.42
C ILE A 572 18.63 8.60 -10.42
N VAL A 573 19.33 7.51 -10.75
CA VAL A 573 19.52 6.37 -9.84
C VAL A 573 20.35 6.76 -8.62
N THR A 574 21.28 7.70 -8.78
CA THR A 574 22.15 8.18 -7.69
C THR A 574 21.39 9.13 -6.75
N ASP A 575 20.80 10.21 -7.29
CA ASP A 575 20.06 11.22 -6.49
C ASP A 575 18.68 10.69 -6.03
N GLY A 576 18.04 9.85 -6.86
CA GLY A 576 16.65 9.42 -6.72
C GLY A 576 15.63 10.48 -7.18
N SER A 577 16.06 11.75 -7.27
CA SER A 577 15.27 12.93 -7.65
C SER A 577 15.68 13.49 -9.01
N LEU A 578 14.78 14.23 -9.67
CA LEU A 578 15.09 15.00 -10.88
C LEU A 578 15.57 16.43 -10.59
N LYS A 579 15.45 16.90 -9.34
CA LYS A 579 15.57 18.32 -8.98
C LYS A 579 16.90 18.92 -9.43
N ASN A 580 18.01 18.23 -9.17
CA ASN A 580 19.36 18.72 -9.43
C ASN A 580 19.93 18.32 -10.80
N ILE A 581 19.20 17.52 -11.57
CA ILE A 581 19.71 16.94 -12.82
C ILE A 581 19.65 17.96 -13.95
N LYS A 582 20.78 18.18 -14.64
CA LYS A 582 20.87 19.12 -15.76
C LYS A 582 20.26 18.50 -17.03
N GLY A 583 19.67 19.32 -17.90
CA GLY A 583 19.08 18.87 -19.16
C GLY A 583 17.64 18.35 -19.08
N ILE A 584 17.07 18.25 -17.87
CA ILE A 584 15.63 17.97 -17.69
C ILE A 584 14.88 19.32 -17.56
N PRO A 585 13.85 19.59 -18.39
CA PRO A 585 13.02 20.79 -18.28
C PRO A 585 12.34 20.92 -16.91
N ASP A 586 12.23 22.15 -16.40
CA ASP A 586 11.60 22.42 -15.10
C ASP A 586 10.13 21.97 -15.04
N GLU A 587 9.41 22.01 -16.17
CA GLU A 587 8.05 21.47 -16.29
C GLU A 587 7.97 19.98 -15.90
N ILE A 588 9.03 19.20 -16.19
CA ILE A 588 9.11 17.77 -15.86
C ILE A 588 9.54 17.62 -14.40
N LYS A 589 10.54 18.39 -13.95
CA LYS A 589 11.02 18.34 -12.56
C LYS A 589 9.93 18.68 -11.56
N ASN A 590 9.10 19.68 -11.86
CA ASN A 590 8.01 20.10 -10.99
C ASN A 590 6.90 19.07 -10.85
N VAL A 591 6.72 18.20 -11.85
CA VAL A 591 5.71 17.13 -11.81
C VAL A 591 6.26 15.88 -11.12
N PHE A 592 7.46 15.44 -11.51
CA PHE A 592 8.08 14.19 -11.04
C PHE A 592 8.90 14.40 -9.75
N VAL A 593 8.21 14.90 -8.71
CA VAL A 593 8.78 15.14 -7.39
C VAL A 593 8.79 13.88 -6.53
N THR A 594 9.82 13.76 -5.69
CA THR A 594 9.98 12.67 -4.73
C THR A 594 9.68 13.13 -3.30
N ALA A 595 9.59 12.17 -2.38
CA ALA A 595 9.25 12.41 -0.98
C ALA A 595 10.14 13.47 -0.30
N PHE A 596 11.43 13.53 -0.62
CA PHE A 596 12.34 14.50 0.01
C PHE A 596 12.56 15.77 -0.83
N ASP A 597 11.94 15.87 -2.01
CA ASP A 597 11.87 17.15 -2.73
C ASP A 597 10.85 18.10 -2.09
N LEU A 598 9.91 17.53 -1.33
CA LEU A 598 8.75 18.21 -0.77
C LEU A 598 9.02 18.70 0.66
N PRO A 599 8.64 19.94 1.00
CA PRO A 599 8.57 20.41 2.37
C PRO A 599 7.68 19.51 3.25
N PRO A 600 8.04 19.27 4.53
CA PRO A 600 7.27 18.46 5.47
C PRO A 600 5.78 18.83 5.56
N GLU A 601 5.44 20.12 5.51
CA GLU A 601 4.06 20.60 5.62
C GLU A 601 3.20 20.17 4.44
N ILE A 602 3.80 19.99 3.25
CA ILE A 602 3.08 19.52 2.07
C ILE A 602 2.61 18.08 2.26
N HIS A 603 3.45 17.22 2.86
CA HIS A 603 3.08 15.85 3.20
C HIS A 603 1.86 15.83 4.12
N LEU A 604 1.91 16.61 5.19
CA LEU A 604 0.85 16.66 6.19
C LEU A 604 -0.45 17.28 5.63
N LYS A 605 -0.35 18.34 4.82
CA LYS A 605 -1.53 18.93 4.17
C LYS A 605 -2.22 17.94 3.24
N MET A 606 -1.45 17.16 2.46
CA MET A 606 -2.05 16.12 1.62
C MET A 606 -2.76 15.05 2.47
N GLN A 607 -2.15 14.63 3.58
CA GLN A 607 -2.79 13.72 4.53
C GLN A 607 -4.13 14.29 5.03
N ALA A 608 -4.16 15.55 5.45
CA ALA A 608 -5.36 16.21 5.94
C ALA A 608 -6.48 16.30 4.90
N VAL A 609 -6.14 16.57 3.63
CA VAL A 609 -7.10 16.64 2.53
C VAL A 609 -7.81 15.29 2.34
N PHE A 610 -7.05 14.19 2.31
CA PHE A 610 -7.64 12.85 2.22
C PHE A 610 -8.45 12.51 3.48
N GLN A 611 -7.91 12.80 4.67
CA GLN A 611 -8.53 12.49 5.96
C GLN A 611 -9.95 13.05 6.09
N LYS A 612 -10.23 14.21 5.48
CA LYS A 612 -11.56 14.86 5.48
C LYS A 612 -12.67 13.98 4.90
N TYR A 613 -12.35 13.09 3.96
CA TYR A 613 -13.30 12.21 3.29
C TYR A 613 -12.99 10.72 3.55
N THR A 614 -12.36 10.43 4.69
CA THR A 614 -12.03 9.07 5.14
C THR A 614 -12.74 8.76 6.46
N ASP A 615 -13.49 7.66 6.51
CA ASP A 615 -14.22 7.25 7.73
C ASP A 615 -13.25 6.89 8.86
N ASN A 616 -12.26 6.05 8.55
CA ASN A 616 -11.19 5.65 9.47
C ASN A 616 -10.07 6.72 9.47
N ALA A 617 -8.80 6.36 9.40
CA ALA A 617 -7.66 7.28 9.38
C ALA A 617 -6.80 7.12 8.11
N VAL A 618 -5.73 7.91 8.05
CA VAL A 618 -4.78 7.94 6.93
C VAL A 618 -3.40 7.57 7.43
N SER A 619 -2.84 6.47 6.91
CA SER A 619 -1.43 6.12 7.08
C SER A 619 -0.61 6.83 6.00
N LYS A 620 0.03 7.92 6.41
CA LYS A 620 1.00 8.65 5.60
C LYS A 620 2.16 9.09 6.49
N THR A 621 3.38 8.87 6.01
CA THR A 621 4.58 9.30 6.73
C THR A 621 4.94 10.73 6.33
N VAL A 622 5.16 11.60 7.32
CA VAL A 622 5.80 12.90 7.08
C VAL A 622 7.31 12.67 7.05
N ASN A 623 7.85 12.50 5.85
CA ASN A 623 9.28 12.31 5.63
C ASN A 623 10.01 13.64 5.80
N LEU A 624 11.00 13.66 6.69
CA LEU A 624 11.81 14.82 7.01
C LEU A 624 13.24 14.63 6.47
N PRO A 625 13.83 15.64 5.81
CA PRO A 625 15.26 15.66 5.48
C PRO A 625 16.16 15.46 6.72
N GLU A 626 17.38 14.97 6.51
CA GLU A 626 18.36 14.71 7.59
C GLU A 626 18.67 15.95 8.45
N ASN A 627 18.74 17.12 7.82
CA ASN A 627 19.00 18.40 8.48
C ASN A 627 17.75 19.03 9.16
N SER A 628 16.61 18.34 9.17
CA SER A 628 15.41 18.84 9.86
C SER A 628 15.65 18.97 11.35
N THR A 629 15.02 19.96 11.98
CA THR A 629 15.18 20.28 13.38
C THR A 629 14.06 19.70 14.24
N ILE A 630 14.25 19.73 15.56
CA ILE A 630 13.21 19.36 16.53
C ILE A 630 12.00 20.32 16.44
N GLU A 631 12.26 21.59 16.11
CA GLU A 631 11.20 22.59 15.91
C GLU A 631 10.32 22.26 14.70
N ASP A 632 10.88 21.66 13.65
CA ASP A 632 10.09 21.21 12.50
C ASP A 632 9.13 20.08 12.90
N VAL A 633 9.57 19.15 13.76
CA VAL A 633 8.69 18.12 14.34
C VAL A 633 7.58 18.74 15.18
N LYS A 634 7.89 19.73 16.03
CA LYS A 634 6.88 20.46 16.83
C LYS A 634 5.83 21.12 15.92
N LYS A 635 6.27 21.83 14.88
CA LYS A 635 5.38 22.48 13.91
C LYS A 635 4.48 21.46 13.22
N ILE A 636 5.00 20.32 12.80
CA ILE A 636 4.21 19.26 12.15
C ILE A 636 3.15 18.69 13.08
N PHE A 637 3.47 18.38 14.33
CA PHE A 637 2.48 17.89 15.29
C PHE A 637 1.41 18.94 15.64
N LEU A 638 1.79 20.21 15.84
CA LEU A 638 0.82 21.28 16.06
C LEU A 638 -0.06 21.53 14.83
N LEU A 639 0.52 21.44 13.63
CA LEU A 639 -0.22 21.57 12.39
C LEU A 639 -1.18 20.39 12.19
N GLY A 640 -0.79 19.17 12.55
CA GLY A 640 -1.65 17.98 12.46
C GLY A 640 -2.90 18.11 13.32
N TYR A 641 -2.72 18.61 14.55
CA TYR A 641 -3.83 18.98 15.44
C TYR A 641 -4.75 20.04 14.80
N LYS A 642 -4.17 21.12 14.28
CA LYS A 642 -4.92 22.22 13.65
C LYS A 642 -5.71 21.76 12.42
N LEU A 643 -5.15 20.85 11.63
CA LEU A 643 -5.74 20.30 10.42
C LEU A 643 -6.71 19.13 10.68
N LYS A 644 -6.96 18.78 11.95
CA LYS A 644 -7.88 17.69 12.33
C LYS A 644 -7.46 16.33 11.75
N CYS A 645 -6.15 16.08 11.67
CA CYS A 645 -5.65 14.74 11.42
C CYS A 645 -6.00 13.81 12.60
N LYS A 646 -6.19 12.51 12.35
CA LYS A 646 -6.46 11.52 13.41
C LYS A 646 -5.18 10.96 14.05
N GLY A 647 -4.08 10.92 13.30
CA GLY A 647 -2.75 10.60 13.80
C GLY A 647 -1.66 11.12 12.87
N VAL A 648 -0.46 11.36 13.39
CA VAL A 648 0.71 11.82 12.60
C VAL A 648 1.97 11.12 13.09
N THR A 649 2.76 10.65 12.12
CA THR A 649 4.10 10.12 12.33
C THR A 649 5.10 10.88 11.47
N VAL A 650 6.24 11.21 12.07
CA VAL A 650 7.37 11.83 11.37
C VAL A 650 8.49 10.81 11.22
N PHE A 651 9.19 10.86 10.09
CA PHE A 651 10.38 10.06 9.87
C PHE A 651 11.49 10.93 9.32
N ARG A 652 12.49 11.24 10.14
CA ARG A 652 13.69 11.95 9.71
C ARG A 652 14.67 10.98 9.07
N TYR A 653 15.14 11.30 7.87
CA TYR A 653 16.19 10.54 7.21
C TYR A 653 17.40 10.40 8.16
N GLY A 654 17.87 9.17 8.36
CA GLY A 654 18.95 8.86 9.31
C GLY A 654 18.51 8.52 10.74
N SER A 655 17.23 8.61 11.11
CA SER A 655 16.77 8.29 12.47
C SER A 655 16.77 6.80 12.83
N LYS A 656 16.86 5.91 11.83
CA LYS A 656 16.99 4.45 12.03
C LYS A 656 18.27 3.94 11.36
N THR A 657 19.00 3.08 12.07
CA THR A 657 20.25 2.46 11.60
C THR A 657 20.05 1.52 10.40
N GLN A 658 18.88 0.89 10.30
CA GLN A 658 18.44 0.12 9.14
C GLN A 658 17.22 0.80 8.51
N GLN A 659 17.37 1.28 7.28
CA GLN A 659 16.28 1.84 6.48
C GLN A 659 15.75 0.80 5.50
N VAL A 660 14.46 0.87 5.17
CA VAL A 660 13.84 -0.03 4.17
C VAL A 660 14.10 0.48 2.75
N LEU A 661 14.32 1.79 2.60
CA LEU A 661 14.55 2.47 1.33
C LEU A 661 15.79 3.36 1.47
N PHE A 662 16.73 3.27 0.53
CA PHE A 662 18.02 3.98 0.57
C PHE A 662 18.12 5.00 -0.57
N ARG A 663 18.81 6.12 -0.32
CA ARG A 663 19.33 7.02 -1.35
C ARG A 663 20.76 6.58 -1.70
N GLY A 664 21.12 6.64 -2.97
CA GLY A 664 22.30 5.97 -3.50
C GLY A 664 23.60 6.71 -3.22
N ASP A 665 24.39 6.22 -2.26
CA ASP A 665 25.83 6.51 -2.12
C ASP A 665 26.67 5.23 -1.84
N LYS A 666 26.08 4.03 -1.99
CA LYS A 666 26.80 2.73 -1.83
C LYS A 666 26.90 1.90 -3.10
N PHE A 667 26.69 2.51 -4.27
CA PHE A 667 26.65 1.79 -5.56
C PHE A 667 27.70 2.26 -6.57
N SER A 668 28.73 2.98 -6.12
CA SER A 668 29.74 3.59 -7.00
C SER A 668 30.69 2.59 -7.69
N GLU A 669 30.66 1.30 -7.36
CA GLU A 669 31.61 0.32 -7.92
C GLU A 669 31.02 -0.61 -9.01
N GLU A 670 29.70 -0.62 -9.25
CA GLU A 670 29.07 -1.50 -10.26
C GLU A 670 28.22 -0.71 -11.29
N MET A 671 28.74 0.43 -11.75
CA MET A 671 28.05 1.28 -12.75
C MET A 671 28.33 0.90 -14.21
N ASP A 672 29.15 -0.12 -14.48
CA ASP A 672 29.51 -0.56 -15.83
C ASP A 672 28.33 -1.17 -16.60
N PHE A 673 27.34 -1.72 -15.90
CA PHE A 673 26.15 -2.35 -16.51
C PHE A 673 25.19 -1.35 -17.19
N LEU A 674 25.14 -0.09 -16.75
CA LEU A 674 24.31 0.95 -17.37
C LEU A 674 24.86 1.36 -18.75
N GLU A 675 26.17 1.24 -18.96
CA GLU A 675 26.77 1.37 -20.28
C GLU A 675 26.43 0.17 -21.16
N GLU A 676 26.50 -1.09 -20.68
CA GLU A 676 26.08 -2.26 -21.46
C GLU A 676 24.59 -2.26 -21.83
N PHE A 677 23.70 -1.80 -20.93
CA PHE A 677 22.26 -1.75 -21.19
C PHE A 677 21.88 -0.74 -22.27
N LEU A 678 22.69 0.30 -22.47
CA LEU A 678 22.36 1.43 -23.33
C LEU A 678 23.33 1.65 -24.50
N THR A 679 24.50 1.02 -24.47
CA THR A 679 25.48 1.03 -25.53
C THR A 679 25.59 -0.37 -26.14
N CYS A 680 24.56 -0.78 -26.88
CA CYS A 680 24.83 -1.62 -28.04
C CYS A 680 25.61 -0.75 -29.04
N LYS A 681 26.92 -0.66 -28.84
CA LYS A 681 27.83 -0.08 -29.82
C LYS A 681 27.92 -1.09 -30.97
N LYS A 682 27.77 -0.56 -32.19
CA LYS A 682 28.04 -1.26 -33.45
C LYS A 682 29.33 -2.08 -33.32
N GLY A 683 29.28 -3.40 -33.49
CA GLY A 683 30.49 -4.19 -33.71
C GLY A 683 30.42 -5.63 -33.25
N ASP A 684 30.19 -5.89 -31.97
CA ASP A 684 30.59 -7.18 -31.39
C ASP A 684 29.41 -7.91 -30.72
N CYS A 685 28.62 -8.60 -31.52
CA CYS A 685 27.77 -9.71 -31.07
C CYS A 685 28.41 -11.01 -31.56
N TYR A 686 29.23 -11.64 -30.74
CA TYR A 686 29.55 -13.06 -30.87
C TYR A 686 29.18 -13.78 -29.59
N TYR A 687 28.29 -14.78 -29.77
CA TYR A 687 27.74 -15.78 -28.85
C TYR A 687 26.51 -15.42 -28.02
#